data_AF-A0A7T7XNK8-F1
#
_entry.id   AF-A0A7T7XNK8-F1
#
_cell.length_a   1.000
_cell.length_b   1.000
_cell.length_c   1.000
_cell.angle_alpha   90.00
_cell.angle_beta   90.00
_cell.angle_gamma   90.00
#
_symmetry.space_group_name_H-M   'P 1'
#
loop_
_entity.id
_entity.type
_entity.pdbx_description
1 polymer ?
#
loop_
_entity_poly.entity_id
_entity_poly.type
_entity_poly.pdbx_seq_one_letter_code
_entity_poly.pdbx_strand_id
1 'polypeptide(L)'
;MVLPGCDLFNLSAPDYIDEYTSNASAERWEFITSWDTAPNNGNVVIAPATAENPAVLSIRLRNPRQYSLVYTVEVKNTDGTYGTAAADFAAAEAERYDRVLIKLFKAKIRDTIQIRLSFRTTDGLRTFESYEVPLIHCNTPPEAAENLSVTLSGSYPLASWTMNVSGDHDDVEKLVIRYREKEGSPIADEYSRLGETLWRNASGKTITYDTQSETYSILFPMPQAAGSSLTDHYNFSVTLYDGDGFSAEAATPGFGLSQAPLVSIETVSEDNDARTAAVGLTAAADKIWYKVNAGTTLQYWGPFTVDAGDEVTAWSTKTGCTESEKNKSLILVYGSVFIDPVAGIDSDPGEPRRGWFPGYPVQSVNTGIGMLNSKSVRDGALYLMGTWDTVNPGMGSGGLVEIIGFSGSTLKVRGYGGATVLDAENSGRVLYIDNSSASVTLKDLIIKNGKYENGGGIYLASGTLTVEDCTVLDNSAVAPSFGSSIYGGGIYISAGGNLTLQGNTLIKNNKLSDSTSMGIVSGYGGGIYVGSGGAAVIQGNTTIEDSAFDDGGGSFLGIFEGNGAGMYIDTGGSLTVQDNSVIQNNRFDIGSGGGIYLGNNGTLIIQGNASIWGNNATYGGGVYVWGNQSSFIMRGGTIGGYNSGEGNTSSGGGGGLEVAYGQFRMEGDAKIIGNKTTAQGGGGIHLSQGASFTMTGNTLIEKNEAPQGGGVNNPDTTTFTMTGGIIRGNIASTNGGGVATSSHTTSGFTMSGSALIESNTALRGGGVYMTDPACKFTMTGGTIRNHTLPAGSGGGGLYISEGTFAMSGSAVIENNSAVSGGGVYMHNNGSVFTMTGGTIRNHILSSGADGGGVHMNDGAFTMSGSAVIDNNSAGFGGGLYIGNGNFTMTGGTIKNNSAVGGGGGICANQNIHLGAAAYIPLNDVYLSSLSRIEIISNLTGNPAAVITPDAYSRTDPVLEGSGTLVQDNYRRFSVSRDGMTPYYLDVNGKLTTASP
;
A
#
# COMPACT_ATOMS: atom_id res chain seq x y z
N MET A 1 -8.41 36.80 10.06
CA MET A 1 -6.96 37.15 10.06
C MET A 1 -6.26 36.03 9.30
N VAL A 2 -5.39 36.39 8.36
CA VAL A 2 -4.85 35.54 7.27
C VAL A 2 -4.27 34.19 7.76
N LEU A 3 -4.64 33.09 7.10
CA LEU A 3 -3.82 31.87 7.05
C LEU A 3 -3.60 31.43 5.58
N PRO A 4 -2.35 31.14 5.19
CA PRO A 4 -1.96 30.58 3.90
C PRO A 4 -1.94 29.04 3.95
N GLY A 5 -2.06 28.40 2.78
CA GLY A 5 -1.60 27.02 2.59
C GLY A 5 -2.67 26.09 2.02
N CYS A 6 -2.42 25.65 0.79
CA CYS A 6 -3.18 24.75 -0.06
C CYS A 6 -3.61 23.42 0.61
N ASP A 7 -4.86 23.01 0.40
CA ASP A 7 -5.34 21.64 0.65
C ASP A 7 -5.43 20.85 -0.66
N LEU A 8 -4.78 19.68 -0.67
CA LEU A 8 -4.66 18.74 -1.80
C LEU A 8 -5.87 17.79 -1.89
N PHE A 9 -6.39 17.55 -3.10
CA PHE A 9 -7.28 16.39 -3.38
C PHE A 9 -6.87 15.59 -4.64
N ASN A 10 -7.21 14.29 -4.61
CA ASN A 10 -6.59 13.19 -5.34
C ASN A 10 -7.50 12.67 -6.48
N LEU A 11 -6.97 12.55 -7.70
CA LEU A 11 -7.57 11.80 -8.81
C LEU A 11 -6.46 11.00 -9.51
N SER A 12 -6.71 9.72 -9.80
CA SER A 12 -5.72 8.78 -10.36
C SER A 12 -6.03 8.41 -11.82
N ALA A 13 -5.00 8.45 -12.65
CA ALA A 13 -4.82 7.65 -13.87
C ALA A 13 -3.30 7.40 -14.03
N PRO A 14 -2.86 6.31 -14.68
CA PRO A 14 -1.44 5.93 -14.70
C PRO A 14 -0.65 6.86 -15.62
N ASP A 15 0.68 7.03 -15.40
CA ASP A 15 1.72 6.87 -16.43
C ASP A 15 3.12 7.41 -16.00
N TYR A 16 4.15 7.05 -16.78
CA TYR A 16 5.50 6.63 -16.39
C TYR A 16 6.60 7.39 -17.19
N ILE A 17 7.82 7.56 -16.61
CA ILE A 17 9.03 7.97 -17.37
C ILE A 17 9.88 6.71 -17.63
N ASP A 18 10.01 6.34 -18.90
CA ASP A 18 10.69 5.14 -19.40
C ASP A 18 12.15 5.43 -19.83
N GLU A 19 13.08 4.56 -19.42
CA GLU A 19 14.50 4.59 -19.73
C GLU A 19 14.82 4.27 -21.21
N TYR A 20 13.89 3.64 -21.96
CA TYR A 20 14.16 3.16 -23.32
C TYR A 20 13.66 4.07 -24.44
N THR A 21 12.83 5.08 -24.16
CA THR A 21 12.13 5.86 -25.20
C THR A 21 12.53 7.33 -25.30
N SER A 22 13.23 7.90 -24.31
CA SER A 22 13.57 9.35 -24.22
C SER A 22 12.40 10.27 -23.88
N ASN A 23 11.25 9.72 -23.46
CA ASN A 23 10.03 10.50 -23.20
C ASN A 23 10.03 11.08 -21.77
N ALA A 24 9.67 12.35 -21.60
CA ALA A 24 9.26 12.91 -20.31
C ALA A 24 7.75 13.12 -20.27
N SER A 25 7.14 12.78 -19.13
CA SER A 25 5.72 12.99 -18.84
C SER A 25 5.56 13.37 -17.36
N ALA A 26 4.53 14.16 -17.05
CA ALA A 26 4.27 14.64 -15.69
C ALA A 26 3.32 13.70 -14.91
N GLU A 27 3.49 13.61 -13.58
CA GLU A 27 2.68 12.77 -12.70
C GLU A 27 1.29 13.35 -12.41
N ARG A 28 1.21 14.68 -12.30
CA ARG A 28 0.05 15.36 -11.72
C ARG A 28 0.09 16.84 -12.08
N TRP A 29 -1.10 17.40 -12.29
CA TRP A 29 -1.34 18.83 -12.49
C TRP A 29 -2.27 19.31 -11.39
N GLU A 30 -1.94 20.41 -10.72
CA GLU A 30 -2.77 21.03 -9.69
C GLU A 30 -2.68 22.55 -9.85
N PHE A 31 -3.81 23.22 -10.06
CA PHE A 31 -3.84 24.68 -10.06
C PHE A 31 -3.89 25.19 -8.63
N ILE A 32 -2.95 26.08 -8.27
CA ILE A 32 -2.99 26.81 -7.00
C ILE A 32 -3.55 28.19 -7.33
N THR A 33 -4.87 28.26 -7.46
CA THR A 33 -5.61 29.52 -7.34
C THR A 33 -6.63 29.36 -6.23
N SER A 34 -7.05 30.44 -5.60
CA SER A 34 -8.00 30.42 -4.46
C SER A 34 -9.41 29.91 -4.78
N TRP A 35 -9.64 29.32 -5.96
CA TRP A 35 -10.94 28.92 -6.48
C TRP A 35 -10.81 27.68 -7.37
N ASP A 36 -11.70 26.72 -7.13
CA ASP A 36 -11.77 25.41 -7.78
C ASP A 36 -12.69 25.46 -9.03
N THR A 37 -12.31 24.81 -10.12
CA THR A 37 -13.25 24.41 -11.19
C THR A 37 -12.83 23.08 -11.80
N ALA A 38 -13.75 22.11 -11.80
CA ALA A 38 -13.59 20.79 -12.39
C ALA A 38 -13.37 20.82 -13.92
N PRO A 39 -12.66 19.82 -14.50
CA PRO A 39 -12.46 19.75 -15.95
C PRO A 39 -13.74 19.27 -16.67
N ASN A 40 -14.27 20.09 -17.57
CA ASN A 40 -15.15 19.65 -18.64
C ASN A 40 -14.28 19.20 -19.83
N ASN A 41 -14.31 17.91 -20.18
CA ASN A 41 -13.70 17.34 -21.39
C ASN A 41 -12.19 17.57 -21.58
N GLY A 42 -11.42 17.70 -20.49
CA GLY A 42 -9.95 17.75 -20.56
C GLY A 42 -9.32 19.12 -20.88
N ASN A 43 -10.12 20.19 -20.96
CA ASN A 43 -9.62 21.56 -21.02
C ASN A 43 -9.62 22.20 -19.63
N VAL A 44 -8.68 23.12 -19.41
CA VAL A 44 -8.48 23.84 -18.16
C VAL A 44 -9.11 25.23 -18.27
N VAL A 45 -9.82 25.71 -17.25
CA VAL A 45 -10.36 27.08 -17.20
C VAL A 45 -9.70 27.86 -16.05
N ILE A 46 -9.24 29.09 -16.30
CA ILE A 46 -8.66 29.98 -15.28
C ILE A 46 -9.33 31.36 -15.28
N ALA A 47 -9.32 32.02 -14.13
CA ALA A 47 -9.71 33.44 -14.03
C ALA A 47 -8.65 34.36 -14.68
N PRO A 48 -9.00 35.61 -15.03
CA PRO A 48 -8.04 36.59 -15.58
C PRO A 48 -6.89 36.88 -14.60
N ALA A 49 -5.67 36.92 -15.11
CA ALA A 49 -4.46 37.09 -14.31
C ALA A 49 -3.79 38.45 -14.60
N THR A 50 -3.23 39.06 -13.55
CA THR A 50 -2.53 40.35 -13.63
C THR A 50 -1.09 40.22 -13.16
N ALA A 51 -0.27 41.24 -13.43
CA ALA A 51 1.13 41.23 -12.99
C ALA A 51 1.28 41.20 -11.46
N GLU A 52 0.30 41.74 -10.71
CA GLU A 52 0.29 41.78 -9.25
C GLU A 52 -0.35 40.52 -8.62
N ASN A 53 -1.20 39.81 -9.37
CA ASN A 53 -1.83 38.57 -8.93
C ASN A 53 -1.83 37.52 -10.06
N PRO A 54 -0.72 36.79 -10.26
CA PRO A 54 -0.59 35.80 -11.32
C PRO A 54 -1.35 34.51 -10.99
N ALA A 55 -1.90 33.85 -12.01
CA ALA A 55 -2.41 32.49 -11.87
C ALA A 55 -1.24 31.51 -11.77
N VAL A 56 -1.27 30.59 -10.81
CA VAL A 56 -0.18 29.63 -10.56
C VAL A 56 -0.63 28.21 -10.86
N LEU A 57 0.11 27.54 -11.74
CA LEU A 57 -0.04 26.13 -12.06
C LEU A 57 1.10 25.33 -11.41
N SER A 58 0.77 24.39 -10.53
CA SER A 58 1.71 23.48 -9.90
C SER A 58 1.73 22.14 -10.63
N ILE A 59 2.93 21.64 -10.93
CA ILE A 59 3.15 20.43 -11.70
C ILE A 59 4.08 19.54 -10.91
N ARG A 60 3.64 18.32 -10.60
CA ARG A 60 4.45 17.31 -9.94
C ARG A 60 5.05 16.34 -10.96
N LEU A 61 6.32 15.98 -10.76
CA LEU A 61 7.11 15.17 -11.68
C LEU A 61 7.61 13.90 -10.99
N ARG A 62 7.47 12.73 -11.63
CA ARG A 62 8.06 11.47 -11.14
C ARG A 62 9.54 11.49 -11.43
N ASN A 63 10.34 11.94 -10.49
CA ASN A 63 11.80 11.95 -10.60
C ASN A 63 12.43 10.96 -9.60
N PRO A 64 12.25 9.64 -9.77
CA PRO A 64 12.62 8.62 -8.77
C PRO A 64 14.12 8.53 -8.52
N ARG A 65 14.94 9.06 -9.45
CA ARG A 65 16.41 9.14 -9.30
C ARG A 65 16.89 10.54 -8.89
N GLN A 66 15.99 11.47 -8.60
CA GLN A 66 16.28 12.85 -8.16
C GLN A 66 17.27 13.59 -9.07
N TYR A 67 17.11 13.48 -10.39
CA TYR A 67 17.93 14.23 -11.33
C TYR A 67 17.76 15.74 -11.11
N SER A 68 18.86 16.48 -11.11
CA SER A 68 18.84 17.94 -11.20
C SER A 68 18.47 18.36 -12.62
N LEU A 69 17.32 19.01 -12.80
CA LEU A 69 16.76 19.35 -14.11
C LEU A 69 16.80 20.86 -14.37
N VAL A 70 16.95 21.21 -15.64
CA VAL A 70 16.76 22.55 -16.20
C VAL A 70 15.48 22.50 -17.05
N TYR A 71 14.64 23.51 -16.88
CA TYR A 71 13.31 23.61 -17.48
C TYR A 71 13.25 24.76 -18.47
N THR A 72 12.45 24.61 -19.51
CA THR A 72 12.11 25.68 -20.44
C THR A 72 10.60 25.69 -20.66
N VAL A 73 10.00 26.88 -20.68
CA VAL A 73 8.56 27.11 -20.91
C VAL A 73 8.40 27.84 -22.23
N GLU A 74 7.58 27.29 -23.11
CA GLU A 74 7.19 27.92 -24.37
C GLU A 74 5.68 28.09 -24.40
N VAL A 75 5.23 29.23 -24.92
CA VAL A 75 3.80 29.52 -25.11
C VAL A 75 3.51 29.54 -26.59
N LYS A 76 2.39 28.96 -26.98
CA LYS A 76 1.93 28.97 -28.37
C LYS A 76 1.48 30.39 -28.76
N ASN A 77 2.17 30.99 -29.71
CA ASN A 77 1.86 32.30 -30.27
C ASN A 77 0.60 32.23 -31.15
N THR A 78 0.06 33.40 -31.49
CA THR A 78 -1.14 33.55 -32.35
C THR A 78 -0.97 32.98 -33.76
N ASP A 79 0.27 32.79 -34.24
CA ASP A 79 0.57 32.12 -35.51
C ASP A 79 0.60 30.57 -35.39
N GLY A 80 0.30 30.03 -34.22
CA GLY A 80 0.27 28.60 -33.94
C GLY A 80 1.63 27.96 -33.65
N THR A 81 2.73 28.74 -33.68
CA THR A 81 4.08 28.26 -33.33
C THR A 81 4.40 28.47 -31.85
N TYR A 82 5.24 27.62 -31.28
CA TYR A 82 5.73 27.82 -29.91
C TYR A 82 6.95 28.73 -29.94
N GLY A 83 6.95 29.77 -29.10
CA GLY A 83 8.09 30.64 -28.88
C GLY A 83 8.49 30.66 -27.41
N THR A 84 9.75 30.98 -27.13
CA THR A 84 10.19 31.28 -25.76
C THR A 84 9.38 32.47 -25.26
N ALA A 85 8.59 32.26 -24.21
CA ALA A 85 7.86 33.35 -23.59
C ALA A 85 8.88 34.41 -23.16
N ALA A 86 8.70 35.66 -23.60
CA ALA A 86 9.30 36.75 -22.87
C ALA A 86 8.87 36.59 -21.41
N ALA A 87 9.80 36.74 -20.45
CA ALA A 87 9.56 36.58 -19.02
C ALA A 87 8.36 37.39 -18.48
N ASP A 88 7.79 38.26 -19.31
CA ASP A 88 6.61 39.09 -19.10
C ASP A 88 5.26 38.36 -19.14
N PHE A 89 5.15 37.13 -19.65
CA PHE A 89 3.87 36.42 -19.79
C PHE A 89 3.75 35.15 -18.95
N ALA A 90 4.77 34.28 -18.99
CA ALA A 90 4.81 33.03 -18.23
C ALA A 90 6.24 32.76 -17.72
N ALA A 91 6.37 32.33 -16.47
CA ALA A 91 7.66 31.92 -15.89
C ALA A 91 7.53 30.63 -15.10
N ALA A 92 8.55 29.76 -15.17
CA ALA A 92 8.65 28.57 -14.34
C ALA A 92 9.69 28.73 -13.24
N GLU A 93 9.34 28.33 -12.02
CA GLU A 93 10.26 28.17 -10.90
C GLU A 93 10.22 26.73 -10.38
N ALA A 94 11.38 26.20 -10.03
CA ALA A 94 11.49 24.90 -9.39
C ALA A 94 11.48 25.07 -7.87
N GLU A 95 10.62 24.33 -7.18
CA GLU A 95 10.62 24.29 -5.71
C GLU A 95 11.45 23.11 -5.15
N ARG A 96 11.42 21.95 -5.82
CA ARG A 96 12.11 20.69 -5.45
C ARG A 96 12.43 19.82 -6.68
N TYR A 97 13.15 18.72 -6.51
CA TYR A 97 13.49 17.76 -7.59
C TYR A 97 12.27 17.14 -8.30
N ASP A 98 11.08 17.20 -7.70
CA ASP A 98 9.83 16.61 -8.18
C ASP A 98 8.70 17.64 -8.41
N ARG A 99 8.96 18.97 -8.40
CA ARG A 99 7.90 19.99 -8.54
C ARG A 99 8.32 21.25 -9.31
N VAL A 100 7.48 21.69 -10.24
CA VAL A 100 7.61 22.93 -11.03
C VAL A 100 6.35 23.78 -10.90
N LEU A 101 6.51 25.08 -10.66
CA LEU A 101 5.42 26.06 -10.65
C LEU A 101 5.50 26.94 -11.90
N ILE A 102 4.40 27.07 -12.65
CA ILE A 102 4.25 28.02 -13.76
C ILE A 102 3.37 29.18 -13.32
N LYS A 103 3.88 30.41 -13.42
CA LYS A 103 3.14 31.64 -13.12
C LYS A 103 2.72 32.34 -14.41
N LEU A 104 1.44 32.70 -14.55
CA LEU A 104 0.87 33.43 -15.68
C LEU A 104 0.48 34.86 -15.28
N PHE A 105 1.05 35.89 -15.92
CA PHE A 105 0.97 37.28 -15.44
C PHE A 105 -0.01 38.19 -16.21
N LYS A 106 -0.54 37.78 -17.38
CA LYS A 106 -1.32 38.68 -18.27
C LYS A 106 -2.45 37.98 -19.04
N ALA A 107 -3.04 36.93 -18.50
CA ALA A 107 -4.16 36.21 -19.15
C ALA A 107 -5.47 37.03 -19.07
N LYS A 108 -6.09 37.30 -20.22
CA LYS A 108 -7.35 38.06 -20.34
C LYS A 108 -8.54 37.16 -20.65
N ILE A 109 -9.75 37.61 -20.31
CA ILE A 109 -11.01 36.92 -20.65
C ILE A 109 -11.04 36.58 -22.15
N ARG A 110 -11.39 35.33 -22.47
CA ARG A 110 -11.38 34.69 -23.80
C ARG A 110 -10.01 34.30 -24.37
N ASP A 111 -8.91 34.52 -23.65
CA ASP A 111 -7.62 33.99 -24.07
C ASP A 111 -7.64 32.45 -24.04
N THR A 112 -7.01 31.84 -25.04
CA THR A 112 -6.77 30.40 -25.09
C THR A 112 -5.26 30.17 -25.16
N ILE A 113 -4.71 29.51 -24.15
CA ILE A 113 -3.27 29.42 -23.89
C ILE A 113 -2.87 27.95 -23.95
N GLN A 114 -1.86 27.66 -24.77
CA GLN A 114 -1.23 26.34 -24.85
C GLN A 114 0.24 26.47 -24.42
N ILE A 115 0.67 25.61 -23.49
CA ILE A 115 2.01 25.67 -22.90
C ILE A 115 2.76 24.39 -23.22
N ARG A 116 4.05 24.52 -23.55
CA ARG A 116 4.98 23.40 -23.69
C ARG A 116 6.13 23.54 -22.70
N LEU A 117 6.45 22.42 -22.04
CA LEU A 117 7.56 22.29 -21.11
C LEU A 117 8.60 21.34 -21.66
N SER A 118 9.88 21.73 -21.63
CA SER A 118 10.97 20.82 -21.98
C SER A 118 11.97 20.69 -20.84
N PHE A 119 12.53 19.48 -20.70
CA PHE A 119 13.41 19.10 -19.59
C PHE A 119 14.78 18.67 -20.11
N ARG A 120 15.84 19.03 -19.39
CA ARG A 120 17.18 18.45 -19.56
C ARG A 120 17.89 18.35 -18.22
N THR A 121 18.87 17.47 -18.08
CA THR A 121 19.72 17.43 -16.87
C THR A 121 20.65 18.63 -16.80
N THR A 122 21.01 19.09 -15.59
CA THR A 122 21.95 20.21 -15.38
C THR A 122 23.36 19.94 -15.93
N ASP A 123 23.76 18.67 -16.01
CA ASP A 123 25.01 18.24 -16.65
C ASP A 123 24.94 18.26 -18.19
N GLY A 124 23.76 18.51 -18.78
CA GLY A 124 23.54 18.57 -20.22
C GLY A 124 23.60 17.23 -20.95
N LEU A 125 23.78 16.11 -20.23
CA LEU A 125 23.95 14.78 -20.83
C LEU A 125 22.64 14.16 -21.33
N ARG A 126 21.49 14.63 -20.84
CA ARG A 126 20.17 14.09 -21.17
C ARG A 126 19.18 15.20 -21.47
N THR A 127 18.45 15.04 -22.56
CA THR A 127 17.30 15.86 -22.93
C THR A 127 16.09 14.94 -23.04
N PHE A 128 14.96 15.37 -22.53
CA PHE A 128 13.72 14.60 -22.55
C PHE A 128 12.71 15.22 -23.51
N GLU A 129 11.76 14.43 -24.02
CA GLU A 129 10.68 14.95 -24.86
C GLU A 129 9.89 16.07 -24.17
N SER A 130 9.45 17.04 -24.97
CA SER A 130 8.68 18.17 -24.48
C SER A 130 7.25 17.74 -24.15
N TYR A 131 6.76 18.15 -22.99
CA TYR A 131 5.41 17.91 -22.53
C TYR A 131 4.49 19.09 -22.89
N GLU A 132 3.35 18.83 -23.53
CA GLU A 132 2.31 19.85 -23.79
C GLU A 132 1.22 19.82 -22.72
N VAL A 133 1.03 20.95 -22.05
CA VAL A 133 -0.03 21.16 -21.05
C VAL A 133 -1.39 21.20 -21.76
N PRO A 134 -2.47 20.64 -21.17
CA PRO A 134 -3.82 20.79 -21.71
C PRO A 134 -4.20 22.25 -21.97
N LEU A 135 -5.08 22.47 -22.95
CA LEU A 135 -5.48 23.79 -23.41
C LEU A 135 -6.14 24.58 -22.26
N ILE A 136 -5.65 25.79 -22.01
CA ILE A 136 -6.11 26.67 -20.92
C ILE A 136 -6.98 27.77 -21.51
N HIS A 137 -8.24 27.87 -21.09
CA HIS A 137 -9.16 28.95 -21.45
C HIS A 137 -9.29 29.93 -20.29
N CYS A 138 -9.15 31.21 -20.56
CA CYS A 138 -9.42 32.24 -19.57
C CYS A 138 -10.86 32.71 -19.71
N ASN A 139 -11.66 32.62 -18.64
CA ASN A 139 -13.06 33.05 -18.66
C ASN A 139 -13.46 33.71 -17.34
N THR A 140 -14.56 34.47 -17.38
CA THR A 140 -15.25 34.97 -16.18
C THR A 140 -16.23 33.90 -15.65
N PRO A 141 -16.46 33.82 -14.32
CA PRO A 141 -17.42 32.89 -13.72
C PRO A 141 -18.85 33.11 -14.24
N PRO A 142 -19.78 32.16 -14.00
CA PRO A 142 -21.20 32.32 -14.31
C PRO A 142 -21.86 33.31 -13.33
N GLU A 143 -21.56 34.60 -13.47
CA GLU A 143 -22.38 35.68 -12.90
C GLU A 143 -23.47 36.15 -13.89
N ALA A 144 -23.58 35.55 -15.08
CA ALA A 144 -24.63 35.89 -16.04
C ALA A 144 -26.02 35.29 -15.72
N ALA A 145 -26.16 34.50 -14.64
CA ALA A 145 -27.44 33.91 -14.24
C ALA A 145 -28.26 34.77 -13.26
N GLU A 146 -27.77 35.94 -12.82
CA GLU A 146 -28.53 36.79 -11.89
C GLU A 146 -29.63 37.63 -12.56
N ASN A 147 -29.66 37.75 -13.89
CA ASN A 147 -30.61 38.64 -14.58
C ASN A 147 -31.79 37.95 -15.27
N LEU A 148 -31.92 36.61 -15.18
CA LEU A 148 -33.05 35.89 -15.77
C LEU A 148 -34.17 35.69 -14.75
N SER A 149 -35.21 36.52 -14.82
CA SER A 149 -36.37 36.40 -13.94
C SER A 149 -37.61 35.92 -14.70
N VAL A 150 -38.26 34.87 -14.16
CA VAL A 150 -39.51 34.33 -14.68
C VAL A 150 -40.64 34.69 -13.72
N THR A 151 -41.60 35.48 -14.19
CA THR A 151 -42.81 35.84 -13.43
C THR A 151 -44.05 35.31 -14.14
N LEU A 152 -44.89 34.60 -13.39
CA LEU A 152 -46.22 34.20 -13.84
C LEU A 152 -47.23 35.23 -13.33
N SER A 153 -48.25 35.53 -14.10
CA SER A 153 -49.32 36.43 -13.66
C SER A 153 -50.68 35.98 -14.17
N GLY A 154 -51.65 36.00 -13.25
CA GLY A 154 -53.04 35.67 -13.49
C GLY A 154 -53.80 35.67 -12.17
N SER A 155 -55.11 35.88 -12.24
CA SER A 155 -55.98 35.93 -11.07
C SER A 155 -57.06 34.88 -11.23
N TYR A 156 -57.22 34.01 -10.23
CA TYR A 156 -58.40 33.16 -10.14
C TYR A 156 -59.65 34.06 -10.08
N PRO A 157 -60.71 33.80 -10.88
CA PRO A 157 -61.05 32.53 -11.55
C PRO A 157 -60.81 32.50 -13.08
N LEU A 158 -59.96 33.37 -13.65
CA LEU A 158 -59.81 33.44 -15.12
C LEU A 158 -58.95 32.32 -15.70
N ALA A 159 -59.36 31.82 -16.87
CA ALA A 159 -58.84 30.63 -17.55
C ALA A 159 -57.56 30.84 -18.36
N SER A 160 -56.97 32.04 -18.35
CA SER A 160 -55.80 32.41 -19.16
C SER A 160 -54.73 33.10 -18.31
N TRP A 161 -53.51 32.61 -18.39
CA TRP A 161 -52.36 33.07 -17.59
C TRP A 161 -51.21 33.51 -18.50
N THR A 162 -50.43 34.49 -18.05
CA THR A 162 -49.29 35.05 -18.79
C THR A 162 -47.99 34.79 -18.06
N MET A 163 -47.01 34.20 -18.74
CA MET A 163 -45.62 34.08 -18.25
C MET A 163 -44.76 35.17 -18.89
N ASN A 164 -44.03 35.90 -18.07
CA ASN A 164 -43.06 36.91 -18.46
C ASN A 164 -41.64 36.44 -18.09
N VAL A 165 -40.73 36.47 -19.06
CA VAL A 165 -39.31 36.14 -18.85
C VAL A 165 -38.50 37.39 -19.19
N SER A 166 -37.74 37.94 -18.22
CA SER A 166 -36.93 39.17 -18.36
C SER A 166 -35.43 38.90 -18.20
N GLY A 167 -34.58 39.69 -18.86
CA GLY A 167 -33.11 39.64 -18.81
C GLY A 167 -32.42 40.29 -20.02
N ASP A 168 -31.08 40.30 -20.04
CA ASP A 168 -30.28 40.83 -21.17
C ASP A 168 -30.12 39.74 -22.26
N HIS A 169 -30.64 39.99 -23.48
CA HIS A 169 -30.96 38.92 -24.46
C HIS A 169 -30.44 39.15 -25.89
N ASP A 170 -29.45 40.03 -26.09
CA ASP A 170 -29.01 40.44 -27.43
C ASP A 170 -28.55 39.26 -28.33
N ASP A 171 -28.05 38.16 -27.74
CA ASP A 171 -27.44 37.02 -28.46
C ASP A 171 -28.26 35.70 -28.43
N VAL A 172 -29.54 35.74 -28.03
CA VAL A 172 -30.38 34.52 -27.94
C VAL A 172 -30.97 34.13 -29.30
N GLU A 173 -30.80 32.88 -29.71
CA GLU A 173 -31.32 32.34 -30.99
C GLU A 173 -32.39 31.25 -30.84
N LYS A 174 -32.44 30.54 -29.70
CA LYS A 174 -33.44 29.49 -29.43
C LYS A 174 -33.93 29.53 -27.98
N LEU A 175 -35.25 29.39 -27.80
CA LEU A 175 -35.94 29.36 -26.50
C LEU A 175 -36.71 28.04 -26.35
N VAL A 176 -36.49 27.33 -25.25
CA VAL A 176 -37.20 26.08 -24.92
C VAL A 176 -37.93 26.23 -23.60
N ILE A 177 -39.23 25.92 -23.61
CA ILE A 177 -40.06 25.98 -22.41
C ILE A 177 -40.59 24.59 -22.11
N ARG A 178 -40.35 24.12 -20.89
CA ARG A 178 -40.83 22.83 -20.41
C ARG A 178 -41.82 23.02 -19.27
N TYR A 179 -42.92 22.30 -19.32
CA TYR A 179 -43.86 22.24 -18.22
C TYR A 179 -44.40 20.81 -18.02
N ARG A 180 -44.60 20.44 -16.76
CA ARG A 180 -45.23 19.16 -16.38
C ARG A 180 -46.19 19.35 -15.22
N GLU A 181 -47.30 18.62 -15.27
CA GLU A 181 -48.11 18.33 -14.09
C GLU A 181 -47.34 17.32 -13.23
N LYS A 182 -47.42 17.42 -11.90
CA LYS A 182 -46.53 16.66 -10.98
C LYS A 182 -46.51 15.14 -11.24
N GLU A 183 -47.63 14.57 -11.71
CA GLU A 183 -47.81 13.15 -12.06
C GLU A 183 -47.98 12.89 -13.59
N GLY A 184 -47.83 13.90 -14.46
CA GLY A 184 -47.99 13.79 -15.91
C GLY A 184 -46.67 13.74 -16.70
N SER A 185 -46.72 13.31 -17.96
CA SER A 185 -45.56 13.35 -18.87
C SER A 185 -45.18 14.80 -19.23
N PRO A 186 -43.88 15.15 -19.27
CA PRO A 186 -43.44 16.51 -19.56
C PRO A 186 -43.76 16.91 -21.01
N ILE A 187 -44.29 18.13 -21.18
CA ILE A 187 -44.54 18.75 -22.48
C ILE A 187 -43.47 19.84 -22.67
N ALA A 188 -42.81 19.84 -23.83
CA ALA A 188 -41.80 20.84 -24.19
C ALA A 188 -42.22 21.54 -25.48
N ASP A 189 -42.30 22.87 -25.44
CA ASP A 189 -42.51 23.71 -26.62
C ASP A 189 -41.21 24.46 -26.94
N GLU A 190 -40.67 24.26 -28.15
CA GLU A 190 -39.46 24.92 -28.63
C GLU A 190 -39.81 26.05 -29.60
N TYR A 191 -39.33 27.26 -29.33
CA TYR A 191 -39.56 28.46 -30.13
C TYR A 191 -38.25 28.94 -30.78
N SER A 192 -38.32 29.24 -32.08
CA SER A 192 -37.20 29.78 -32.86
C SER A 192 -37.46 31.23 -33.24
N ARG A 193 -36.38 32.03 -33.29
CA ARG A 193 -36.43 33.45 -33.63
C ARG A 193 -36.80 33.63 -35.10
N LEU A 194 -37.81 34.45 -35.39
CA LEU A 194 -38.24 34.80 -36.76
C LEU A 194 -37.94 36.26 -37.12
N GLY A 195 -37.50 37.07 -36.16
CA GLY A 195 -37.12 38.48 -36.30
C GLY A 195 -36.72 39.07 -34.95
N GLU A 196 -36.49 40.39 -34.86
CA GLU A 196 -36.01 41.03 -33.62
C GLU A 196 -36.95 40.81 -32.43
N THR A 197 -38.27 40.77 -32.65
CA THR A 197 -39.29 40.71 -31.58
C THR A 197 -40.26 39.53 -31.65
N LEU A 198 -40.19 38.69 -32.70
CA LEU A 198 -41.20 37.64 -32.94
C LEU A 198 -40.58 36.25 -33.02
N TRP A 199 -41.16 35.30 -32.29
CA TRP A 199 -40.69 33.92 -32.19
C TRP A 199 -41.86 32.95 -32.39
N ARG A 200 -41.60 31.78 -32.96
CA ARG A 200 -42.64 30.79 -33.28
C ARG A 200 -42.16 29.36 -33.04
N ASN A 201 -43.06 28.51 -32.54
CA ASN A 201 -42.82 27.08 -32.40
C ASN A 201 -43.37 26.28 -33.60
N ALA A 202 -43.07 24.98 -33.63
CA ALA A 202 -43.50 24.08 -34.70
C ALA A 202 -45.03 23.92 -34.85
N SER A 203 -45.83 24.21 -33.80
CA SER A 203 -47.29 24.17 -33.84
C SER A 203 -47.94 25.48 -34.31
N GLY A 204 -47.14 26.49 -34.67
CA GLY A 204 -47.60 27.77 -35.20
C GLY A 204 -47.96 28.81 -34.14
N LYS A 205 -47.76 28.51 -32.86
CA LYS A 205 -47.96 29.43 -31.74
C LYS A 205 -46.82 30.45 -31.71
N THR A 206 -47.16 31.72 -31.56
CA THR A 206 -46.19 32.83 -31.56
C THR A 206 -46.08 33.45 -30.17
N ILE A 207 -44.87 33.89 -29.85
CA ILE A 207 -44.56 34.68 -28.66
C ILE A 207 -43.87 35.97 -29.11
N THR A 208 -44.10 37.05 -28.37
CA THR A 208 -43.60 38.38 -28.70
C THR A 208 -42.68 38.86 -27.59
N TYR A 209 -41.54 39.40 -27.99
CA TYR A 209 -40.55 40.04 -27.12
C TYR A 209 -40.80 41.55 -27.10
N ASP A 210 -41.02 42.11 -25.93
CA ASP A 210 -41.11 43.55 -25.72
C ASP A 210 -39.71 44.11 -25.45
N THR A 211 -39.20 44.91 -26.38
CA THR A 211 -37.86 45.49 -26.31
C THR A 211 -37.73 46.64 -25.30
N GLN A 212 -38.83 47.21 -24.79
CA GLN A 212 -38.76 48.27 -23.77
C GLN A 212 -38.65 47.72 -22.36
N SER A 213 -39.29 46.58 -22.08
CA SER A 213 -39.24 45.91 -20.78
C SER A 213 -38.37 44.66 -20.78
N GLU A 214 -37.76 44.34 -21.92
CA GLU A 214 -36.90 43.17 -22.14
C GLU A 214 -37.59 41.84 -21.77
N THR A 215 -38.90 41.72 -22.04
CA THR A 215 -39.73 40.59 -21.60
C THR A 215 -40.38 39.81 -22.72
N TYR A 216 -40.37 38.47 -22.62
CA TYR A 216 -41.20 37.58 -23.44
C TYR A 216 -42.54 37.28 -22.75
N SER A 217 -43.67 37.56 -23.39
CA SER A 217 -45.00 37.25 -22.83
C SER A 217 -45.69 36.09 -23.55
N ILE A 218 -46.14 35.09 -22.79
CA ILE A 218 -46.71 33.85 -23.33
C ILE A 218 -48.05 33.55 -22.67
N LEU A 219 -49.10 33.40 -23.49
CA LEU A 219 -50.45 33.07 -23.04
C LEU A 219 -50.71 31.56 -23.14
N PHE A 220 -51.23 30.96 -22.07
CA PHE A 220 -51.68 29.57 -22.09
C PHE A 220 -53.00 29.37 -21.31
N PRO A 221 -53.89 28.47 -21.79
CA PRO A 221 -55.13 28.12 -21.10
C PRO A 221 -54.90 27.05 -20.01
N MET A 222 -55.53 27.17 -18.84
CA MET A 222 -55.45 26.18 -17.74
C MET A 222 -56.82 25.60 -17.31
N PRO A 223 -56.90 24.33 -16.85
CA PRO A 223 -58.13 23.73 -16.32
C PRO A 223 -58.44 24.19 -14.88
N GLN A 224 -59.72 24.33 -14.51
CA GLN A 224 -60.15 24.69 -13.15
C GLN A 224 -59.94 23.53 -12.17
N ALA A 225 -59.10 23.71 -11.14
CA ALA A 225 -59.03 22.83 -9.97
C ALA A 225 -59.29 23.63 -8.68
N ALA A 226 -60.14 23.08 -7.81
CA ALA A 226 -60.59 23.75 -6.58
C ALA A 226 -59.70 23.37 -5.38
N GLY A 227 -59.09 24.36 -4.71
CA GLY A 227 -58.78 24.27 -3.27
C GLY A 227 -57.33 24.19 -2.80
N SER A 228 -56.31 24.45 -3.62
CA SER A 228 -54.90 24.52 -3.18
C SER A 228 -54.09 25.57 -3.96
N SER A 229 -52.93 25.97 -3.44
CA SER A 229 -52.03 26.94 -4.09
C SER A 229 -51.44 26.33 -5.36
N LEU A 230 -51.42 27.11 -6.46
CA LEU A 230 -51.00 26.66 -7.80
C LEU A 230 -49.55 26.14 -7.87
N THR A 231 -48.69 26.52 -6.93
CA THR A 231 -47.28 26.07 -6.85
C THR A 231 -47.14 24.57 -6.53
N ASP A 232 -48.20 23.93 -6.02
CA ASP A 232 -48.11 22.53 -5.62
C ASP A 232 -48.29 21.53 -6.78
N HIS A 233 -48.81 21.97 -7.94
CA HIS A 233 -49.30 21.07 -9.01
C HIS A 233 -48.51 21.08 -10.33
N TYR A 234 -47.72 22.12 -10.65
CA TYR A 234 -46.97 22.21 -11.92
C TYR A 234 -45.52 22.69 -11.74
N ASN A 235 -44.59 22.10 -12.49
CA ASN A 235 -43.20 22.57 -12.58
C ASN A 235 -42.95 23.19 -13.96
N PHE A 236 -42.35 24.38 -13.98
CA PHE A 236 -41.95 25.10 -15.20
C PHE A 236 -40.43 25.29 -15.22
N SER A 237 -39.80 25.05 -16.37
CA SER A 237 -38.44 25.51 -16.63
C SER A 237 -38.33 26.15 -18.00
N VAL A 238 -37.48 27.17 -18.08
CA VAL A 238 -37.19 27.91 -19.30
C VAL A 238 -35.70 27.83 -19.55
N THR A 239 -35.33 27.46 -20.78
CA THR A 239 -33.94 27.34 -21.21
C THR A 239 -33.71 28.22 -22.44
N LEU A 240 -32.73 29.12 -22.36
CA LEU A 240 -32.26 29.93 -23.48
C LEU A 240 -30.98 29.34 -24.04
N TYR A 241 -30.84 29.35 -25.37
CA TYR A 241 -29.65 28.90 -26.08
C TYR A 241 -29.09 30.02 -26.96
N ASP A 242 -27.77 30.22 -26.87
CA ASP A 242 -27.01 31.02 -27.82
C ASP A 242 -26.54 30.16 -29.02
N GLY A 243 -26.08 30.83 -30.08
CA GLY A 243 -25.71 30.22 -31.36
C GLY A 243 -24.59 29.16 -31.30
N ASP A 244 -23.87 29.04 -30.17
CA ASP A 244 -22.78 28.07 -29.95
C ASP A 244 -23.21 26.85 -29.11
N GLY A 245 -24.50 26.76 -28.75
CA GLY A 245 -25.09 25.62 -28.06
C GLY A 245 -24.94 25.64 -26.53
N PHE A 246 -24.53 26.76 -25.95
CA PHE A 246 -24.58 26.95 -24.50
C PHE A 246 -26.01 27.24 -24.03
N SER A 247 -26.35 26.80 -22.82
CA SER A 247 -27.71 26.94 -22.28
C SER A 247 -27.72 27.54 -20.89
N ALA A 248 -28.55 28.57 -20.68
CA ALA A 248 -28.93 29.05 -19.35
C ALA A 248 -30.32 28.53 -19.00
N GLU A 249 -30.49 27.87 -17.85
CA GLU A 249 -31.77 27.32 -17.39
C GLU A 249 -32.26 28.09 -16.16
N ALA A 250 -33.46 28.69 -16.27
CA ALA A 250 -34.18 29.30 -15.16
C ALA A 250 -35.39 28.43 -14.81
N ALA A 251 -35.40 27.88 -13.59
CA ALA A 251 -36.57 27.23 -13.00
C ALA A 251 -37.24 28.22 -12.04
N THR A 252 -38.57 28.32 -12.03
CA THR A 252 -39.26 29.27 -11.15
C THR A 252 -38.99 28.97 -9.66
N PRO A 253 -38.44 29.92 -8.89
CA PRO A 253 -38.54 29.93 -7.43
C PRO A 253 -39.97 30.31 -7.04
N GLY A 254 -40.49 29.79 -5.93
CA GLY A 254 -41.84 30.08 -5.44
C GLY A 254 -42.09 31.60 -5.30
N PHE A 255 -43.28 32.04 -5.68
CA PHE A 255 -43.68 33.46 -5.70
C PHE A 255 -43.43 34.21 -4.39
N GLY A 256 -42.78 35.37 -4.49
CA GLY A 256 -42.85 36.45 -3.52
C GLY A 256 -43.40 37.72 -4.18
N LEU A 257 -44.64 38.09 -3.89
CA LEU A 257 -45.16 39.42 -4.24
C LEU A 257 -44.52 40.44 -3.28
N SER A 258 -43.52 41.17 -3.76
CA SER A 258 -43.08 42.41 -3.12
C SER A 258 -43.88 43.57 -3.71
N GLN A 259 -44.63 44.27 -2.86
CA GLN A 259 -44.85 45.73 -2.83
C GLN A 259 -45.97 45.98 -1.81
N ALA A 260 -45.61 46.63 -0.71
CA ALA A 260 -46.53 46.96 0.37
C ALA A 260 -47.67 47.88 -0.10
N PRO A 261 -48.89 47.66 0.40
CA PRO A 261 -49.71 48.77 0.83
C PRO A 261 -49.89 48.68 2.35
N LEU A 262 -49.72 49.82 3.02
CA LEU A 262 -50.36 50.08 4.31
C LEU A 262 -51.86 49.75 4.16
N VAL A 263 -52.33 48.66 4.78
CA VAL A 263 -53.75 48.42 5.03
C VAL A 263 -53.90 47.98 6.49
N SER A 264 -54.38 48.91 7.31
CA SER A 264 -54.97 48.63 8.61
C SER A 264 -56.23 47.77 8.45
N ILE A 265 -56.35 46.66 9.18
CA ILE A 265 -57.65 46.05 9.44
C ILE A 265 -57.79 45.80 10.95
N GLU A 266 -58.84 46.44 11.48
CA GLU A 266 -59.35 46.39 12.84
C GLU A 266 -59.93 45.01 13.21
N THR A 267 -59.96 44.76 14.51
CA THR A 267 -60.57 43.67 15.30
C THR A 267 -61.84 43.02 14.75
N VAL A 268 -61.93 41.67 14.86
CA VAL A 268 -63.15 40.88 15.17
C VAL A 268 -62.68 39.59 15.87
N SER A 269 -62.69 39.53 17.20
CA SER A 269 -63.72 39.06 18.16
C SER A 269 -63.45 37.64 18.67
N GLU A 270 -63.70 37.48 19.97
CA GLU A 270 -63.52 36.30 20.80
C GLU A 270 -64.27 35.08 20.25
N ASP A 271 -63.58 33.95 20.10
CA ASP A 271 -64.14 32.66 20.48
C ASP A 271 -63.02 31.66 20.82
N ASN A 272 -63.16 31.06 22.00
CA ASN A 272 -62.37 29.96 22.49
C ASN A 272 -62.57 28.74 21.58
N ASP A 273 -61.53 28.31 20.86
CA ASP A 273 -61.17 26.88 20.81
C ASP A 273 -59.85 26.68 20.04
N ALA A 274 -59.04 25.77 20.58
CA ALA A 274 -57.70 25.45 20.14
C ALA A 274 -57.61 25.11 18.64
N ARG A 275 -56.60 25.68 17.95
CA ARG A 275 -55.94 25.07 16.78
C ARG A 275 -54.62 25.79 16.45
N THR A 276 -53.56 25.00 16.43
CA THR A 276 -52.19 25.32 16.02
C THR A 276 -52.18 25.89 14.60
N ALA A 277 -51.60 27.07 14.39
CA ALA A 277 -51.31 27.60 13.06
C ALA A 277 -49.88 27.20 12.68
N ALA A 278 -49.74 26.28 11.71
CA ALA A 278 -48.46 25.95 11.10
C ALA A 278 -48.13 27.01 10.04
N VAL A 279 -47.03 27.73 10.23
CA VAL A 279 -46.50 28.68 9.24
C VAL A 279 -45.26 28.06 8.63
N GLY A 280 -45.34 27.66 7.36
CA GLY A 280 -44.17 27.27 6.57
C GLY A 280 -43.45 28.52 6.10
N LEU A 281 -42.20 28.70 6.51
CA LEU A 281 -41.32 29.75 6.01
C LEU A 281 -40.25 29.11 5.11
N THR A 282 -40.16 29.57 3.87
CA THR A 282 -39.05 29.30 2.95
C THR A 282 -37.94 30.32 3.19
N ALA A 283 -36.70 29.83 3.25
CA ALA A 283 -35.51 30.59 3.64
C ALA A 283 -35.11 31.62 2.57
N ALA A 284 -35.09 32.90 2.96
CA ALA A 284 -34.19 33.95 2.46
C ALA A 284 -34.55 35.28 3.17
N ALA A 285 -34.01 35.48 4.37
CA ALA A 285 -34.04 36.79 5.01
C ALA A 285 -32.87 36.91 5.97
N ASP A 286 -31.95 37.84 5.69
CA ASP A 286 -30.76 38.10 6.51
C ASP A 286 -31.09 38.72 7.88
N LYS A 287 -32.33 39.17 8.13
CA LYS A 287 -32.88 39.48 9.46
C LYS A 287 -34.41 39.30 9.49
N ILE A 288 -34.94 38.65 10.54
CA ILE A 288 -36.39 38.52 10.77
C ILE A 288 -36.77 39.18 12.10
N TRP A 289 -37.81 40.03 12.10
CA TRP A 289 -38.37 40.66 13.30
C TRP A 289 -39.76 40.09 13.61
N TYR A 290 -40.02 39.72 14.87
CA TYR A 290 -41.33 39.26 15.34
C TYR A 290 -41.81 40.11 16.53
N LYS A 291 -43.11 40.42 16.58
CA LYS A 291 -43.79 40.92 17.78
C LYS A 291 -44.74 39.84 18.28
N VAL A 292 -44.42 39.22 19.41
CA VAL A 292 -45.19 38.12 20.00
C VAL A 292 -46.06 38.67 21.13
N ASN A 293 -47.36 38.36 21.11
CA ASN A 293 -48.22 38.68 22.25
C ASN A 293 -48.00 37.66 23.37
N ALA A 294 -48.23 38.08 24.63
CA ALA A 294 -48.03 37.21 25.79
C ALA A 294 -48.87 35.93 25.68
N GLY A 295 -48.22 34.76 25.68
CA GLY A 295 -48.87 33.44 25.67
C GLY A 295 -48.73 32.60 24.38
N THR A 296 -48.01 33.06 23.35
CA THR A 296 -47.85 32.31 22.09
C THR A 296 -46.49 31.58 21.99
N THR A 297 -46.50 30.30 21.59
CA THR A 297 -45.32 29.44 21.36
C THR A 297 -45.01 29.33 19.87
N LEU A 298 -43.76 29.56 19.46
CA LEU A 298 -43.27 29.41 18.08
C LEU A 298 -42.44 28.12 17.92
N GLN A 299 -42.62 27.38 16.82
CA GLN A 299 -41.79 26.21 16.43
C GLN A 299 -41.37 26.32 14.96
N TYR A 300 -40.09 26.02 14.65
CA TYR A 300 -39.49 26.04 13.30
C TYR A 300 -38.89 24.67 12.95
N TRP A 301 -38.92 24.27 11.67
CA TRP A 301 -38.40 22.99 11.16
C TRP A 301 -37.60 23.24 9.85
N GLY A 302 -36.27 23.08 9.89
CA GLY A 302 -35.40 23.14 8.70
C GLY A 302 -33.90 23.03 9.04
N PRO A 303 -33.05 22.49 8.14
CA PRO A 303 -31.60 22.40 8.34
C PRO A 303 -30.93 23.78 8.20
N PHE A 304 -29.93 24.05 9.04
CA PHE A 304 -29.04 25.22 8.93
C PHE A 304 -27.68 24.80 8.38
N THR A 305 -27.12 25.60 7.48
CA THR A 305 -25.70 25.61 7.14
C THR A 305 -25.14 26.93 7.65
N VAL A 306 -24.09 26.89 8.49
CA VAL A 306 -23.40 28.09 8.99
C VAL A 306 -21.92 27.87 8.75
N ASP A 307 -21.27 28.77 8.02
CA ASP A 307 -19.83 28.71 7.74
C ASP A 307 -19.01 29.20 8.94
N ALA A 308 -17.76 28.76 9.01
CA ALA A 308 -16.86 29.07 10.11
C ALA A 308 -16.53 30.58 10.15
N GLY A 309 -17.18 31.31 11.05
CA GLY A 309 -16.91 32.74 11.30
C GLY A 309 -18.09 33.55 11.83
N ASP A 310 -19.32 33.04 11.75
CA ASP A 310 -20.52 33.82 12.07
C ASP A 310 -20.94 33.73 13.55
N GLU A 311 -21.17 34.89 14.19
CA GLU A 311 -21.85 34.97 15.49
C GLU A 311 -23.36 34.77 15.33
N VAL A 312 -23.89 33.64 15.81
CA VAL A 312 -25.34 33.44 15.89
C VAL A 312 -25.86 33.89 17.26
N THR A 313 -26.69 34.95 17.30
CA THR A 313 -27.36 35.41 18.53
C THR A 313 -28.82 34.97 18.57
N ALA A 314 -29.26 34.29 19.64
CA ALA A 314 -30.66 33.94 19.88
C ALA A 314 -31.19 34.67 21.13
N TRP A 315 -32.47 35.07 21.18
CA TRP A 315 -33.07 35.78 22.32
C TRP A 315 -34.14 34.90 23.00
N SER A 316 -34.20 34.92 24.34
CA SER A 316 -35.18 34.20 25.17
C SER A 316 -36.30 35.14 25.63
N THR A 317 -37.57 34.67 25.63
CA THR A 317 -38.76 35.44 26.02
C THR A 317 -39.42 34.94 27.31
N LYS A 318 -38.65 34.68 28.38
CA LYS A 318 -39.22 34.40 29.71
C LYS A 318 -39.39 35.71 30.50
N THR A 319 -40.59 35.97 31.03
CA THR A 319 -40.85 37.10 31.93
C THR A 319 -40.17 36.88 33.29
N GLY A 320 -39.36 37.86 33.72
CA GLY A 320 -38.62 37.86 34.99
C GLY A 320 -37.10 37.79 34.87
N CYS A 321 -36.55 37.77 33.66
CA CYS A 321 -35.10 37.64 33.46
C CYS A 321 -34.33 38.96 33.65
N THR A 322 -33.19 38.89 34.36
CA THR A 322 -32.27 40.02 34.60
C THR A 322 -31.47 40.35 33.33
N GLU A 323 -30.85 41.53 33.27
CA GLU A 323 -30.10 42.00 32.09
C GLU A 323 -28.92 41.07 31.71
N SER A 324 -28.42 40.25 32.65
CA SER A 324 -27.43 39.20 32.38
C SER A 324 -27.99 37.98 31.63
N GLU A 325 -29.31 37.79 31.59
CA GLU A 325 -29.96 36.62 30.96
C GLU A 325 -30.45 36.90 29.53
N LYS A 326 -30.49 38.17 29.11
CA LYS A 326 -30.94 38.62 27.76
C LYS A 326 -29.86 38.51 26.68
N ASN A 327 -28.59 38.38 27.07
CA ASN A 327 -27.44 38.24 26.16
C ASN A 327 -26.91 36.79 26.09
N LYS A 328 -27.78 35.82 25.82
CA LYS A 328 -27.33 34.44 25.55
C LYS A 328 -27.39 34.17 24.06
N SER A 329 -26.29 34.40 23.35
CA SER A 329 -26.07 33.97 21.98
C SER A 329 -26.46 32.50 21.77
N LEU A 330 -26.72 32.07 20.53
CA LEU A 330 -26.69 30.64 20.22
C LEU A 330 -25.24 30.21 20.41
N ILE A 331 -24.90 29.85 21.63
CA ILE A 331 -23.59 29.31 21.96
C ILE A 331 -23.61 27.90 21.39
N LEU A 332 -23.03 27.72 20.20
CA LEU A 332 -22.54 26.41 19.79
C LEU A 332 -21.47 26.03 20.82
N VAL A 333 -21.83 25.16 21.76
CA VAL A 333 -20.94 24.79 22.87
C VAL A 333 -19.99 23.72 22.36
N TYR A 334 -18.68 23.97 22.40
CA TYR A 334 -17.67 22.92 22.24
C TYR A 334 -17.96 21.77 23.22
N GLY A 335 -17.83 20.50 22.78
CA GLY A 335 -18.22 19.37 23.63
C GLY A 335 -19.70 18.95 23.50
N SER A 336 -20.35 19.26 22.38
CA SER A 336 -21.77 18.98 22.13
C SER A 336 -21.99 17.71 21.31
N VAL A 337 -23.05 16.94 21.64
CA VAL A 337 -23.50 15.75 20.90
C VAL A 337 -24.87 15.97 20.27
N PHE A 338 -25.03 15.55 19.02
CA PHE A 338 -26.28 15.54 18.29
C PHE A 338 -26.68 14.13 17.88
N ILE A 339 -27.98 13.86 17.91
CA ILE A 339 -28.58 12.59 17.49
C ILE A 339 -29.20 12.81 16.11
N ASP A 340 -28.91 11.91 15.17
CA ASP A 340 -29.51 11.96 13.83
C ASP A 340 -31.05 11.81 13.90
N PRO A 341 -31.85 12.78 13.41
CA PRO A 341 -33.31 12.72 13.45
C PRO A 341 -33.93 11.62 12.57
N VAL A 342 -33.15 10.92 11.73
CA VAL A 342 -33.65 9.78 10.93
C VAL A 342 -33.97 8.55 11.81
N ALA A 343 -33.52 8.53 13.07
CA ALA A 343 -33.80 7.47 14.04
C ALA A 343 -35.21 7.58 14.68
N GLY A 344 -36.26 7.42 13.87
CA GLY A 344 -37.63 7.22 14.35
C GLY A 344 -38.32 8.47 14.92
N ILE A 345 -39.04 9.18 14.05
CA ILE A 345 -39.94 10.28 14.44
C ILE A 345 -41.04 9.72 15.34
N ASP A 346 -40.96 10.00 16.65
CA ASP A 346 -42.10 9.94 17.57
C ASP A 346 -42.71 11.34 17.69
N SER A 347 -44.01 11.42 17.43
CA SER A 347 -44.82 12.63 17.33
C SER A 347 -45.24 13.21 18.68
N ASP A 348 -44.52 12.94 19.78
CA ASP A 348 -44.92 13.40 21.11
C ASP A 348 -44.56 14.89 21.35
N PRO A 349 -45.55 15.80 21.46
CA PRO A 349 -45.31 17.23 21.68
C PRO A 349 -44.86 17.57 23.12
N GLY A 350 -44.85 16.59 24.03
CA GLY A 350 -44.64 16.80 25.46
C GLY A 350 -43.19 16.72 25.98
N GLU A 351 -42.26 16.15 25.22
CA GLU A 351 -40.88 15.93 25.69
C GLU A 351 -39.91 17.05 25.26
N PRO A 352 -38.99 17.51 26.12
CA PRO A 352 -37.98 18.49 25.75
C PRO A 352 -37.05 17.92 24.68
N ARG A 353 -37.03 18.53 23.49
CA ARG A 353 -36.29 18.16 22.25
C ARG A 353 -34.76 18.22 22.34
N ARG A 354 -34.18 17.96 23.52
CA ARG A 354 -32.73 17.92 23.76
C ARG A 354 -32.10 16.78 22.94
N GLY A 355 -30.91 16.97 22.39
CA GLY A 355 -30.13 16.02 21.61
C GLY A 355 -30.45 15.92 20.12
N TRP A 356 -31.71 16.11 19.72
CA TRP A 356 -32.18 15.86 18.35
C TRP A 356 -31.96 17.01 17.36
N PHE A 357 -31.60 18.20 17.85
CA PHE A 357 -31.39 19.40 17.04
C PHE A 357 -30.11 20.15 17.43
N PRO A 358 -29.42 20.81 16.48
CA PRO A 358 -28.23 21.63 16.71
C PRO A 358 -28.35 22.67 17.84
N GLY A 359 -29.55 23.21 18.07
CA GLY A 359 -29.80 24.22 19.11
C GLY A 359 -29.96 23.69 20.54
N TYR A 360 -30.01 22.37 20.74
CA TYR A 360 -30.17 21.76 22.07
C TYR A 360 -29.31 20.50 22.21
N PRO A 361 -27.97 20.58 22.14
CA PRO A 361 -27.11 19.40 22.24
C PRO A 361 -27.28 18.64 23.56
N VAL A 362 -27.03 17.33 23.53
CA VAL A 362 -26.80 16.58 24.78
C VAL A 362 -25.36 16.73 25.22
N GLN A 363 -25.16 16.71 26.52
CA GLN A 363 -23.89 17.00 27.17
C GLN A 363 -22.93 15.80 27.20
N SER A 364 -23.34 14.60 26.78
CA SER A 364 -22.43 13.45 26.71
C SER A 364 -22.92 12.38 25.73
N VAL A 365 -21.99 11.55 25.27
CA VAL A 365 -22.26 10.41 24.38
C VAL A 365 -23.23 9.42 25.04
N ASN A 366 -23.01 9.08 26.31
CA ASN A 366 -23.91 8.20 27.08
C ASN A 366 -25.32 8.76 27.22
N THR A 367 -25.48 10.08 27.33
CA THR A 367 -26.81 10.70 27.32
C THR A 367 -27.49 10.48 25.96
N GLY A 368 -26.75 10.67 24.87
CA GLY A 368 -27.23 10.37 23.51
C GLY A 368 -27.64 8.91 23.33
N ILE A 369 -26.82 7.97 23.83
CA ILE A 369 -27.13 6.53 23.82
C ILE A 369 -28.41 6.23 24.60
N GLY A 370 -28.57 6.80 25.80
CA GLY A 370 -29.79 6.62 26.61
C GLY A 370 -31.05 7.07 25.87
N MET A 371 -30.97 8.17 25.12
CA MET A 371 -32.07 8.67 24.30
C MET A 371 -32.37 7.73 23.13
N LEU A 372 -31.35 7.26 22.42
CA LEU A 372 -31.52 6.27 21.35
C LEU A 372 -32.17 4.96 21.86
N ASN A 373 -31.73 4.47 23.02
CA ASN A 373 -32.30 3.29 23.66
C ASN A 373 -33.76 3.49 24.07
N SER A 374 -34.12 4.67 24.60
CA SER A 374 -35.51 4.98 24.99
C SER A 374 -36.49 4.93 23.81
N LYS A 375 -35.98 5.16 22.60
CA LYS A 375 -36.74 5.08 21.34
C LYS A 375 -36.55 3.76 20.62
N SER A 376 -35.86 2.78 21.23
CA SER A 376 -35.61 1.46 20.63
C SER A 376 -34.98 1.54 19.24
N VAL A 377 -34.07 2.50 19.05
CA VAL A 377 -33.40 2.73 17.76
C VAL A 377 -32.50 1.55 17.44
N ARG A 378 -32.71 0.94 16.27
CA ARG A 378 -31.87 -0.17 15.79
C ARG A 378 -30.52 0.30 15.28
N ASP A 379 -30.49 1.35 14.46
CA ASP A 379 -29.27 1.88 13.83
C ASP A 379 -29.12 3.35 14.25
N GLY A 380 -28.26 3.60 15.24
CA GLY A 380 -28.07 4.90 15.86
C GLY A 380 -26.89 5.67 15.26
N ALA A 381 -27.00 7.00 15.23
CA ALA A 381 -25.89 7.88 14.87
C ALA A 381 -25.81 9.07 15.83
N LEU A 382 -24.60 9.33 16.32
CA LEU A 382 -24.24 10.44 17.18
C LEU A 382 -23.16 11.27 16.48
N TYR A 383 -23.37 12.59 16.41
CA TYR A 383 -22.43 13.54 15.84
C TYR A 383 -21.80 14.36 16.96
N LEU A 384 -20.47 14.37 17.00
CA LEU A 384 -19.65 15.09 17.94
C LEU A 384 -19.12 16.37 17.28
N MET A 385 -19.29 17.52 17.94
CA MET A 385 -18.77 18.79 17.45
C MET A 385 -17.62 19.32 18.29
N GLY A 386 -16.62 19.87 17.60
CA GLY A 386 -15.53 20.64 18.19
C GLY A 386 -14.50 19.81 18.95
N THR A 387 -13.71 20.48 19.79
CA THR A 387 -12.74 19.84 20.68
C THR A 387 -13.39 19.44 21.99
N TRP A 388 -13.13 18.20 22.41
CA TRP A 388 -13.48 17.64 23.70
C TRP A 388 -12.18 17.48 24.48
N ASP A 389 -12.07 18.17 25.60
CA ASP A 389 -10.89 18.18 26.47
C ASP A 389 -11.29 18.01 27.95
N THR A 390 -10.31 17.99 28.85
CA THR A 390 -10.53 17.75 30.29
C THR A 390 -11.26 18.89 31.00
N VAL A 391 -11.37 20.05 30.34
CA VAL A 391 -11.98 21.28 30.87
C VAL A 391 -13.43 21.42 30.39
N ASN A 392 -13.80 20.77 29.28
CA ASN A 392 -15.15 20.73 28.75
C ASN A 392 -16.01 19.63 29.41
N PRO A 393 -17.27 19.93 29.80
CA PRO A 393 -18.13 19.01 30.57
C PRO A 393 -18.60 17.76 29.80
N GLY A 394 -18.21 17.60 28.54
CA GLY A 394 -18.58 16.47 27.69
C GLY A 394 -17.82 15.19 27.98
N MET A 395 -16.55 15.31 28.40
CA MET A 395 -15.76 14.18 28.87
C MET A 395 -16.00 13.98 30.37
N GLY A 396 -16.15 12.73 30.82
CA GLY A 396 -16.20 12.42 32.25
C GLY A 396 -14.93 12.89 32.96
N SER A 397 -14.94 12.93 34.30
CA SER A 397 -13.76 13.29 35.09
C SER A 397 -12.53 12.48 34.64
N GLY A 398 -11.50 13.15 34.13
CA GLY A 398 -10.29 12.53 33.57
C GLY A 398 -10.23 12.45 32.03
N GLY A 399 -11.10 13.16 31.31
CA GLY A 399 -11.00 13.25 29.84
C GLY A 399 -11.45 12.00 29.10
N LEU A 400 -12.49 11.31 29.60
CA LEU A 400 -12.98 10.03 29.07
C LEU A 400 -14.34 10.18 28.34
N VAL A 401 -14.43 9.60 27.14
CA VAL A 401 -15.69 9.33 26.44
C VAL A 401 -16.03 7.85 26.55
N GLU A 402 -17.22 7.55 27.09
CA GLU A 402 -17.73 6.19 27.23
C GLU A 402 -18.79 5.89 26.17
N ILE A 403 -18.71 4.71 25.56
CA ILE A 403 -19.73 4.15 24.66
C ILE A 403 -20.16 2.81 25.23
N ILE A 404 -21.24 2.83 26.02
CA ILE A 404 -21.69 1.65 26.78
C ILE A 404 -23.20 1.45 26.61
N GLY A 405 -23.61 0.19 26.48
CA GLY A 405 -25.01 -0.20 26.68
C GLY A 405 -26.01 0.26 25.63
N PHE A 406 -25.59 0.56 24.39
CA PHE A 406 -26.55 0.76 23.29
C PHE A 406 -27.15 -0.58 22.86
N SER A 407 -28.49 -0.67 22.86
CA SER A 407 -29.23 -1.93 22.65
C SER A 407 -29.63 -2.21 21.21
N GLY A 408 -29.34 -1.30 20.28
CA GLY A 408 -29.54 -1.49 18.85
C GLY A 408 -28.48 -2.39 18.20
N SER A 409 -28.51 -2.49 16.87
CA SER A 409 -27.60 -3.30 16.07
C SER A 409 -26.32 -2.55 15.68
N THR A 410 -26.42 -1.28 15.31
CA THR A 410 -25.27 -0.47 14.89
C THR A 410 -25.29 0.93 15.51
N LEU A 411 -24.13 1.42 15.95
CA LEU A 411 -23.96 2.77 16.49
C LEU A 411 -22.80 3.47 15.79
N LYS A 412 -23.08 4.59 15.12
CA LYS A 412 -22.06 5.43 14.50
C LYS A 412 -21.80 6.65 15.38
N VAL A 413 -20.55 6.89 15.74
CA VAL A 413 -20.10 8.11 16.43
C VAL A 413 -19.18 8.85 15.49
N ARG A 414 -19.59 10.05 15.06
CA ARG A 414 -18.99 10.76 13.93
C ARG A 414 -18.55 12.16 14.33
N GLY A 415 -17.40 12.61 13.83
CA GLY A 415 -17.06 14.02 13.85
C GLY A 415 -17.97 14.80 12.89
N TYR A 416 -18.35 16.01 13.26
CA TYR A 416 -19.12 16.90 12.41
C TYR A 416 -18.19 17.98 11.84
N GLY A 417 -18.09 18.06 10.50
CA GLY A 417 -17.26 19.06 9.83
C GLY A 417 -15.77 18.72 9.70
N GLY A 418 -15.36 17.47 9.90
CA GLY A 418 -14.03 16.96 9.51
C GLY A 418 -12.85 17.22 10.46
N ALA A 419 -13.08 17.73 11.67
CA ALA A 419 -12.00 18.06 12.61
C ALA A 419 -12.38 17.92 14.10
N THR A 420 -13.26 16.97 14.45
CA THR A 420 -13.60 16.76 15.87
C THR A 420 -12.43 16.10 16.60
N VAL A 421 -11.93 16.76 17.65
CA VAL A 421 -10.79 16.31 18.43
C VAL A 421 -11.26 15.84 19.80
N LEU A 422 -10.88 14.63 20.19
CA LEU A 422 -10.99 14.09 21.52
C LEU A 422 -9.58 14.07 22.13
N ASP A 423 -9.31 14.96 23.09
CA ASP A 423 -8.00 15.20 23.67
C ASP A 423 -8.05 14.96 25.18
N ALA A 424 -7.37 13.92 25.67
CA ALA A 424 -7.30 13.65 27.10
C ALA A 424 -6.19 14.44 27.83
N GLU A 425 -5.45 15.29 27.12
CA GLU A 425 -4.41 16.18 27.66
C GLU A 425 -3.39 15.48 28.57
N ASN A 426 -3.03 14.24 28.25
CA ASN A 426 -2.13 13.37 29.02
C ASN A 426 -2.64 12.97 30.41
N SER A 427 -3.95 13.08 30.69
CA SER A 427 -4.51 12.89 32.04
C SER A 427 -5.37 11.64 32.23
N GLY A 428 -5.70 10.93 31.14
CA GLY A 428 -6.55 9.74 31.19
C GLY A 428 -6.71 9.04 29.84
N ARG A 429 -7.62 8.08 29.75
CA ARG A 429 -7.97 7.41 28.50
C ARG A 429 -8.96 8.25 27.70
N VAL A 430 -8.81 8.33 26.37
CA VAL A 430 -9.73 9.11 25.52
C VAL A 430 -11.08 8.41 25.34
N LEU A 431 -11.10 7.12 24.96
CA LEU A 431 -12.31 6.36 24.64
C LEU A 431 -12.35 4.99 25.32
N TYR A 432 -13.47 4.69 25.98
CA TYR A 432 -13.78 3.35 26.50
C TYR A 432 -15.07 2.82 25.87
N ILE A 433 -14.98 1.66 25.24
CA ILE A 433 -16.07 1.05 24.49
C ILE A 433 -16.37 -0.32 25.11
N ASP A 434 -17.56 -0.48 25.67
CA ASP A 434 -18.06 -1.75 26.18
C ASP A 434 -19.46 -1.98 25.65
N ASN A 435 -19.54 -2.60 24.47
CA ASN A 435 -20.81 -2.81 23.81
C ASN A 435 -20.83 -4.11 23.00
N SER A 436 -21.21 -5.19 23.68
CA SER A 436 -21.37 -6.51 23.06
C SER A 436 -22.64 -6.63 22.20
N SER A 437 -23.62 -5.75 22.37
CA SER A 437 -24.90 -5.81 21.64
C SER A 437 -24.90 -5.14 20.27
N ALA A 438 -23.97 -4.21 20.03
CA ALA A 438 -23.92 -3.44 18.79
C ALA A 438 -22.53 -3.38 18.17
N SER A 439 -22.47 -3.23 16.86
CA SER A 439 -21.24 -2.81 16.18
C SER A 439 -21.10 -1.29 16.27
N VAL A 440 -19.94 -0.82 16.75
CA VAL A 440 -19.63 0.60 16.90
C VAL A 440 -18.73 1.06 15.76
N THR A 441 -19.09 2.16 15.09
CA THR A 441 -18.25 2.82 14.09
C THR A 441 -17.83 4.19 14.57
N LEU A 442 -16.53 4.44 14.67
CA LEU A 442 -15.95 5.77 14.85
C LEU A 442 -15.58 6.32 13.47
N LYS A 443 -16.01 7.55 13.16
CA LYS A 443 -15.69 8.20 11.88
C LYS A 443 -15.30 9.67 12.03
N ASP A 444 -14.30 10.14 11.28
CA ASP A 444 -13.92 11.56 11.19
C ASP A 444 -13.50 12.16 12.56
N LEU A 445 -12.77 11.38 13.38
CA LEU A 445 -12.32 11.79 14.71
C LEU A 445 -10.79 11.83 14.81
N ILE A 446 -10.26 12.80 15.55
CA ILE A 446 -8.89 12.81 16.04
C ILE A 446 -8.91 12.43 17.53
N ILE A 447 -8.23 11.35 17.91
CA ILE A 447 -8.21 10.76 19.25
C ILE A 447 -6.78 10.84 19.76
N LYS A 448 -6.49 11.72 20.72
CA LYS A 448 -5.10 12.03 21.05
C LYS A 448 -4.80 12.31 22.53
N ASN A 449 -3.50 12.26 22.83
CA ASN A 449 -2.91 12.54 24.13
C ASN A 449 -3.52 11.73 25.29
N GLY A 450 -4.06 10.55 25.00
CA GLY A 450 -4.50 9.60 26.01
C GLY A 450 -3.31 9.04 26.77
N LYS A 451 -3.36 9.03 28.10
CA LYS A 451 -2.33 8.45 28.97
C LYS A 451 -2.96 7.63 30.08
N TYR A 452 -2.96 6.31 29.92
CA TYR A 452 -3.60 5.40 30.87
C TYR A 452 -2.92 4.03 30.89
N GLU A 453 -3.34 3.10 31.76
CA GLU A 453 -2.68 1.78 31.88
C GLU A 453 -2.68 0.98 30.58
N ASN A 454 -3.83 0.87 29.91
CA ASN A 454 -4.01 0.14 28.64
C ASN A 454 -4.91 0.93 27.71
N GLY A 455 -4.62 0.93 26.41
CA GLY A 455 -5.42 1.65 25.42
C GLY A 455 -5.49 3.12 25.77
N GLY A 456 -4.37 3.84 25.70
CA GLY A 456 -4.32 5.27 26.04
C GLY A 456 -5.35 6.05 25.23
N GLY A 457 -5.41 5.79 23.92
CA GLY A 457 -6.44 6.34 23.04
C GLY A 457 -7.77 5.61 23.21
N ILE A 458 -7.83 4.36 22.73
CA ILE A 458 -9.06 3.57 22.68
C ILE A 458 -8.89 2.27 23.46
N TYR A 459 -9.87 1.93 24.29
CA TYR A 459 -10.00 0.62 24.91
C TYR A 459 -11.33 -0.01 24.52
N LEU A 460 -11.28 -1.11 23.76
CA LEU A 460 -12.43 -1.95 23.44
C LEU A 460 -12.50 -3.09 24.46
N ALA A 461 -13.47 -3.02 25.38
CA ALA A 461 -13.71 -4.00 26.41
C ALA A 461 -14.56 -5.19 25.92
N SER A 462 -15.53 -4.95 25.03
CA SER A 462 -16.30 -6.00 24.36
C SER A 462 -16.94 -5.47 23.07
N GLY A 463 -17.24 -6.37 22.13
CA GLY A 463 -17.95 -6.04 20.89
C GLY A 463 -17.07 -5.91 19.66
N THR A 464 -17.59 -5.19 18.65
CA THR A 464 -16.93 -4.96 17.36
C THR A 464 -16.79 -3.47 17.10
N LEU A 465 -15.58 -3.04 16.76
CA LEU A 465 -15.22 -1.65 16.48
C LEU A 465 -14.76 -1.49 15.04
N THR A 466 -15.34 -0.52 14.32
CA THR A 466 -14.82 0.01 13.07
C THR A 466 -14.29 1.42 13.30
N VAL A 467 -13.07 1.70 12.83
CA VAL A 467 -12.46 3.03 12.83
C VAL A 467 -12.24 3.42 11.38
N GLU A 468 -12.88 4.50 10.94
CA GLU A 468 -12.94 4.93 9.54
C GLU A 468 -12.58 6.41 9.44
N ASP A 469 -11.60 6.77 8.60
CA ASP A 469 -11.18 8.16 8.42
C ASP A 469 -10.85 8.89 9.74
N CYS A 470 -10.28 8.17 10.72
CA CYS A 470 -9.90 8.72 12.02
C CYS A 470 -8.38 8.79 12.17
N THR A 471 -7.92 9.64 13.08
CA THR A 471 -6.52 9.73 13.50
C THR A 471 -6.39 9.38 14.98
N VAL A 472 -5.60 8.37 15.34
CA VAL A 472 -5.24 8.02 16.73
C VAL A 472 -3.79 8.38 16.96
N LEU A 473 -3.55 9.46 17.70
CA LEU A 473 -2.27 10.17 17.71
C LEU A 473 -1.74 10.41 19.13
N ASP A 474 -0.44 10.22 19.35
CA ASP A 474 0.25 10.63 20.59
C ASP A 474 -0.34 10.03 21.88
N ASN A 475 -0.93 8.83 21.81
CA ASN A 475 -1.46 8.16 22.98
C ASN A 475 -0.43 7.22 23.61
N SER A 476 -0.50 7.04 24.93
CA SER A 476 0.42 6.22 25.69
C SER A 476 -0.31 5.27 26.63
N ALA A 477 0.11 4.00 26.59
CA ALA A 477 -0.11 3.07 27.70
C ALA A 477 1.02 3.25 28.72
N VAL A 478 0.71 3.26 30.01
CA VAL A 478 1.66 3.61 31.07
C VAL A 478 1.52 2.69 32.27
N ALA A 479 2.62 2.08 32.69
CA ALA A 479 2.61 1.15 33.81
C ALA A 479 2.19 1.86 35.12
N PRO A 480 1.19 1.33 35.86
CA PRO A 480 0.73 1.94 37.12
C PRO A 480 1.66 1.64 38.30
N SER A 481 2.50 0.61 38.20
CA SER A 481 3.42 0.20 39.25
C SER A 481 4.58 -0.64 38.70
N PHE A 482 5.66 -0.75 39.47
CA PHE A 482 6.74 -1.70 39.20
C PHE A 482 6.17 -3.12 39.02
N GLY A 483 6.59 -3.81 37.98
CA GLY A 483 6.11 -5.17 37.73
C GLY A 483 4.89 -5.29 36.81
N SER A 484 4.26 -4.18 36.44
CA SER A 484 3.05 -4.20 35.59
C SER A 484 3.39 -4.53 34.13
N SER A 485 2.40 -5.12 33.44
CA SER A 485 2.40 -5.27 31.98
C SER A 485 1.44 -4.27 31.37
N ILE A 486 1.80 -3.70 30.22
CA ILE A 486 1.00 -2.69 29.52
C ILE A 486 0.75 -3.07 28.07
N TYR A 487 -0.42 -2.66 27.57
CA TYR A 487 -0.97 -3.15 26.31
C TYR A 487 -1.62 -2.03 25.51
N GLY A 488 -1.26 -1.91 24.23
CA GLY A 488 -1.95 -1.03 23.27
C GLY A 488 -1.80 0.45 23.60
N GLY A 489 -0.71 1.11 23.20
CA GLY A 489 -0.53 2.54 23.46
C GLY A 489 -1.62 3.40 22.84
N GLY A 490 -1.93 3.12 21.57
CA GLY A 490 -3.03 3.74 20.83
C GLY A 490 -4.35 3.04 21.10
N ILE A 491 -4.43 1.75 20.73
CA ILE A 491 -5.66 0.96 20.77
C ILE A 491 -5.41 -0.34 21.53
N TYR A 492 -6.26 -0.64 22.50
CA TYR A 492 -6.34 -1.94 23.16
C TYR A 492 -7.66 -2.63 22.80
N ILE A 493 -7.56 -3.88 22.34
CA ILE A 493 -8.71 -4.77 22.11
C ILE A 493 -8.67 -5.91 23.12
N SER A 494 -9.75 -6.10 23.87
CA SER A 494 -9.89 -7.21 24.81
C SER A 494 -10.01 -8.57 24.11
N ALA A 495 -9.93 -9.64 24.88
CA ALA A 495 -10.07 -11.00 24.37
C ALA A 495 -11.39 -11.20 23.61
N GLY A 496 -11.31 -11.74 22.40
CA GLY A 496 -12.44 -11.97 21.49
C GLY A 496 -13.04 -10.72 20.84
N GLY A 497 -12.47 -9.53 21.08
CA GLY A 497 -12.89 -8.29 20.43
C GLY A 497 -12.49 -8.22 18.96
N ASN A 498 -13.28 -7.49 18.15
CA ASN A 498 -13.02 -7.32 16.72
C ASN A 498 -12.74 -5.86 16.36
N LEU A 499 -11.70 -5.62 15.57
CA LEU A 499 -11.30 -4.31 15.06
C LEU A 499 -11.29 -4.31 13.53
N THR A 500 -11.83 -3.25 12.92
CA THR A 500 -11.63 -2.94 11.50
C THR A 500 -11.13 -1.51 11.38
N LEU A 501 -9.97 -1.32 10.75
CA LEU A 501 -9.45 -0.02 10.36
C LEU A 501 -9.64 0.15 8.86
N GLN A 502 -10.26 1.26 8.43
CA GLN A 502 -10.57 1.50 7.03
C GLN A 502 -10.57 2.99 6.65
N GLY A 503 -10.78 3.28 5.36
CA GLY A 503 -10.70 4.63 4.84
C GLY A 503 -9.27 5.15 4.88
N ASN A 504 -9.10 6.43 5.23
CA ASN A 504 -7.81 7.08 5.41
C ASN A 504 -7.44 7.18 6.91
N THR A 505 -7.54 6.06 7.62
CA THR A 505 -7.27 6.00 9.06
C THR A 505 -5.76 6.04 9.34
N LEU A 506 -5.35 6.82 10.34
CA LEU A 506 -3.95 6.97 10.75
C LEU A 506 -3.78 6.63 12.24
N ILE A 507 -2.88 5.70 12.55
CA ILE A 507 -2.46 5.38 13.92
C ILE A 507 -1.00 5.80 14.04
N LYS A 508 -0.71 6.89 14.76
CA LYS A 508 0.59 7.54 14.72
C LYS A 508 1.16 7.87 16.10
N ASN A 509 2.46 7.64 16.28
CA ASN A 509 3.23 8.08 17.45
C ASN A 509 2.61 7.64 18.79
N ASN A 510 2.01 6.45 18.79
CA ASN A 510 1.46 5.87 19.99
C ASN A 510 2.53 5.00 20.65
N LYS A 511 2.55 5.00 21.98
CA LYS A 511 3.66 4.38 22.71
C LYS A 511 3.28 3.62 23.96
N LEU A 512 4.17 2.71 24.32
CA LEU A 512 4.25 2.16 25.67
C LEU A 512 5.30 2.97 26.42
N SER A 513 4.97 3.52 27.58
CA SER A 513 5.92 4.33 28.37
C SER A 513 6.06 3.81 29.80
N ASP A 514 7.30 3.79 30.30
CA ASP A 514 7.56 3.64 31.74
C ASP A 514 7.47 5.01 32.43
N SER A 515 6.52 5.18 33.35
CA SER A 515 6.45 6.41 34.17
C SER A 515 7.28 6.34 35.44
N THR A 516 7.79 5.15 35.79
CA THR A 516 8.33 4.90 37.13
C THR A 516 9.85 4.99 37.19
N SER A 517 10.57 4.97 36.05
CA SER A 517 12.05 4.78 36.05
C SER A 517 12.50 3.53 36.83
N MET A 518 11.57 2.60 37.09
CA MET A 518 11.77 1.45 37.98
C MET A 518 11.68 0.12 37.24
N GLY A 519 11.17 0.06 36.01
CA GLY A 519 11.19 -1.14 35.15
C GLY A 519 9.80 -1.77 34.93
N ILE A 520 9.51 -2.04 33.65
CA ILE A 520 8.30 -2.71 33.14
C ILE A 520 8.57 -4.21 33.03
N VAL A 521 7.59 -5.08 33.37
CA VAL A 521 7.77 -6.54 33.17
C VAL A 521 7.61 -6.90 31.69
N SER A 522 6.52 -6.44 31.06
CA SER A 522 6.31 -6.65 29.64
C SER A 522 5.47 -5.56 28.98
N GLY A 523 5.75 -5.26 27.71
CA GLY A 523 5.00 -4.29 26.91
C GLY A 523 4.61 -4.85 25.54
N TYR A 524 3.34 -4.71 25.17
CA TYR A 524 2.81 -5.30 23.93
C TYR A 524 1.95 -4.31 23.14
N GLY A 525 2.26 -4.10 21.86
CA GLY A 525 1.45 -3.24 20.99
C GLY A 525 1.62 -1.75 21.27
N GLY A 526 2.70 -1.12 20.78
CA GLY A 526 2.87 0.34 20.91
C GLY A 526 1.74 1.12 20.23
N GLY A 527 1.41 0.74 19.00
CA GLY A 527 0.22 1.21 18.29
C GLY A 527 -1.02 0.49 18.79
N ILE A 528 -1.08 -0.82 18.53
CA ILE A 528 -2.29 -1.62 18.72
C ILE A 528 -1.97 -2.94 19.42
N TYR A 529 -2.80 -3.32 20.39
CA TYR A 529 -2.81 -4.66 20.97
C TYR A 529 -4.15 -5.34 20.67
N VAL A 530 -4.10 -6.56 20.13
CA VAL A 530 -5.26 -7.43 19.91
C VAL A 530 -5.19 -8.60 20.88
N GLY A 531 -6.14 -8.65 21.82
CA GLY A 531 -6.25 -9.68 22.84
C GLY A 531 -6.55 -11.07 22.29
N SER A 532 -6.42 -12.07 23.16
CA SER A 532 -6.53 -13.47 22.77
C SER A 532 -7.86 -13.81 22.08
N GLY A 533 -7.77 -14.56 20.97
CA GLY A 533 -8.93 -14.88 20.13
C GLY A 533 -9.59 -13.69 19.42
N GLY A 534 -9.06 -12.47 19.54
CA GLY A 534 -9.56 -11.29 18.85
C GLY A 534 -9.19 -11.26 17.36
N ALA A 535 -9.89 -10.43 16.58
CA ALA A 535 -9.62 -10.27 15.16
C ALA A 535 -9.41 -8.81 14.77
N ALA A 536 -8.47 -8.57 13.85
CA ALA A 536 -8.22 -7.26 13.27
C ALA A 536 -8.18 -7.34 11.74
N VAL A 537 -8.78 -6.35 11.09
CA VAL A 537 -8.67 -6.12 9.64
C VAL A 537 -8.18 -4.71 9.39
N ILE A 538 -7.11 -4.56 8.61
CA ILE A 538 -6.55 -3.28 8.18
C ILE A 538 -6.72 -3.20 6.66
N GLN A 539 -7.50 -2.22 6.20
CA GLN A 539 -7.88 -2.09 4.80
C GLN A 539 -7.99 -0.62 4.35
N GLY A 540 -8.25 -0.40 3.06
CA GLY A 540 -8.25 0.92 2.46
C GLY A 540 -6.85 1.55 2.39
N ASN A 541 -6.73 2.80 2.84
CA ASN A 541 -5.48 3.56 2.91
C ASN A 541 -5.09 3.80 4.38
N THR A 542 -5.17 2.74 5.20
CA THR A 542 -4.86 2.84 6.63
C THR A 542 -3.35 2.78 6.87
N THR A 543 -2.83 3.65 7.73
CA THR A 543 -1.40 3.67 8.11
C THR A 543 -1.22 3.50 9.61
N ILE A 544 -0.29 2.63 10.02
CA ILE A 544 0.22 2.53 11.39
C ILE A 544 1.69 2.91 11.37
N GLU A 545 2.05 4.02 12.01
CA GLU A 545 3.40 4.54 11.95
C GLU A 545 3.93 5.13 13.25
N ASP A 546 5.27 5.20 13.31
CA ASP A 546 6.03 5.84 14.37
C ASP A 546 5.66 5.36 15.78
N SER A 547 5.06 4.16 15.90
CA SER A 547 4.69 3.60 17.19
C SER A 547 5.88 2.91 17.82
N ALA A 548 6.01 3.07 19.12
CA ALA A 548 7.25 2.75 19.80
C ALA A 548 7.04 2.25 21.22
N PHE A 549 8.14 1.79 21.80
CA PHE A 549 8.28 1.68 23.24
C PHE A 549 9.34 2.66 23.70
N ASP A 550 8.95 3.54 24.61
CA ASP A 550 9.80 4.56 25.21
C ASP A 550 10.32 4.01 26.54
N ASP A 551 11.56 3.53 26.53
CA ASP A 551 12.27 3.03 27.73
C ASP A 551 12.79 4.14 28.65
N GLY A 552 12.54 5.42 28.29
CA GLY A 552 12.94 6.57 29.09
C GLY A 552 14.45 6.83 29.11
N GLY A 553 15.24 6.17 28.26
CA GLY A 553 16.69 6.41 28.13
C GLY A 553 17.52 6.10 29.39
N GLY A 554 16.94 5.38 30.36
CA GLY A 554 17.60 5.00 31.60
C GLY A 554 18.50 3.78 31.42
N SER A 555 19.75 3.86 31.85
CA SER A 555 20.77 2.80 31.76
C SER A 555 20.54 1.60 32.70
N PHE A 556 19.29 1.21 32.96
CA PHE A 556 18.93 0.16 33.92
C PHE A 556 18.14 -0.99 33.27
N LEU A 557 18.63 -2.22 33.47
CA LEU A 557 18.12 -3.49 32.95
C LEU A 557 16.79 -3.89 33.62
N GLY A 558 15.68 -3.30 33.18
CA GLY A 558 14.36 -3.57 33.73
C GLY A 558 13.27 -3.70 32.68
N ILE A 559 13.53 -4.46 31.60
CA ILE A 559 12.51 -4.93 30.65
C ILE A 559 12.87 -6.38 30.30
N PHE A 560 11.98 -7.33 30.56
CA PHE A 560 12.24 -8.75 30.28
C PHE A 560 11.79 -9.14 28.87
N GLU A 561 10.66 -8.62 28.37
CA GLU A 561 10.17 -8.88 27.00
C GLU A 561 9.27 -7.73 26.51
N GLY A 562 9.40 -7.31 25.26
CA GLY A 562 8.42 -6.44 24.65
C GLY A 562 8.30 -6.68 23.16
N ASN A 563 7.08 -6.60 22.63
CA ASN A 563 6.75 -7.16 21.33
C ASN A 563 5.69 -6.33 20.58
N GLY A 564 5.82 -6.24 19.26
CA GLY A 564 4.83 -5.58 18.41
C GLY A 564 4.81 -4.07 18.59
N ALA A 565 5.84 -3.35 18.15
CA ALA A 565 5.84 -1.87 18.29
C ALA A 565 4.68 -1.24 17.53
N GLY A 566 4.46 -1.62 16.27
CA GLY A 566 3.27 -1.24 15.52
C GLY A 566 2.04 -1.96 16.06
N MET A 567 2.07 -3.30 16.01
CA MET A 567 0.94 -4.11 16.44
C MET A 567 1.35 -5.46 17.04
N TYR A 568 0.62 -5.85 18.09
CA TYR A 568 0.75 -7.17 18.72
C TYR A 568 -0.58 -7.94 18.61
N ILE A 569 -0.52 -9.15 18.04
CA ILE A 569 -1.64 -10.08 17.97
C ILE A 569 -1.38 -11.20 18.97
N ASP A 570 -2.22 -11.30 19.99
CA ASP A 570 -2.07 -12.31 21.05
C ASP A 570 -2.57 -13.70 20.61
N THR A 571 -2.48 -14.65 21.52
CA THR A 571 -2.74 -16.07 21.31
C THR A 571 -4.11 -16.33 20.70
N GLY A 572 -4.13 -17.07 19.59
CA GLY A 572 -5.34 -17.39 18.84
C GLY A 572 -5.96 -16.20 18.08
N GLY A 573 -5.33 -15.04 18.09
CA GLY A 573 -5.80 -13.85 17.39
C GLY A 573 -5.60 -13.95 15.87
N SER A 574 -6.33 -13.13 15.12
CA SER A 574 -6.19 -13.06 13.65
C SER A 574 -6.00 -11.63 13.15
N LEU A 575 -5.17 -11.48 12.11
CA LEU A 575 -4.93 -10.23 11.43
C LEU A 575 -4.98 -10.42 9.92
N THR A 576 -5.75 -9.57 9.24
CA THR A 576 -5.63 -9.36 7.78
C THR A 576 -5.18 -7.94 7.49
N VAL A 577 -4.11 -7.79 6.69
CA VAL A 577 -3.64 -6.51 6.16
C VAL A 577 -3.79 -6.54 4.64
N GLN A 578 -4.54 -5.58 4.09
CA GLN A 578 -4.91 -5.58 2.67
C GLN A 578 -4.98 -4.18 2.06
N ASP A 579 -5.37 -4.13 0.78
CA ASP A 579 -5.47 -2.91 -0.02
C ASP A 579 -4.15 -2.12 -0.03
N ASN A 580 -4.16 -0.81 0.21
CA ASN A 580 -2.96 0.03 0.22
C ASN A 580 -2.46 0.30 1.66
N SER A 581 -2.82 -0.56 2.61
CA SER A 581 -2.50 -0.33 4.03
C SER A 581 -1.00 -0.40 4.29
N VAL A 582 -0.52 0.42 5.24
CA VAL A 582 0.91 0.59 5.51
C VAL A 582 1.22 0.44 7.00
N ILE A 583 2.28 -0.29 7.34
CA ILE A 583 2.82 -0.39 8.70
C ILE A 583 4.30 -0.02 8.65
N GLN A 584 4.67 1.15 9.17
CA GLN A 584 6.00 1.70 8.94
C GLN A 584 6.66 2.38 10.14
N ASN A 585 7.99 2.41 10.16
CA ASN A 585 8.79 3.17 11.12
C ASN A 585 8.49 2.86 12.60
N ASN A 586 7.91 1.69 12.88
CA ASN A 586 7.63 1.27 14.24
C ASN A 586 8.88 0.62 14.84
N ARG A 587 9.20 0.95 16.08
CA ARG A 587 10.52 0.66 16.66
C ARG A 587 10.44 0.04 18.07
N PHE A 588 11.12 -1.09 18.23
CA PHE A 588 11.32 -1.77 19.51
C PHE A 588 12.74 -2.36 19.63
N ASP A 589 13.69 -1.58 20.13
CA ASP A 589 15.13 -1.92 20.05
C ASP A 589 15.56 -3.19 20.77
N ILE A 590 14.74 -3.66 21.72
CA ILE A 590 15.03 -4.84 22.55
C ILE A 590 13.96 -5.93 22.44
N GLY A 591 13.11 -5.88 21.41
CA GLY A 591 11.90 -6.70 21.30
C GLY A 591 11.75 -7.44 19.98
N SER A 592 10.58 -8.05 19.77
CA SER A 592 10.27 -8.77 18.53
C SER A 592 9.09 -8.16 17.78
N GLY A 593 9.13 -8.20 16.45
CA GLY A 593 8.04 -7.70 15.60
C GLY A 593 7.96 -6.18 15.62
N GLY A 594 8.87 -5.49 14.93
CA GLY A 594 8.88 -4.02 14.90
C GLY A 594 7.56 -3.49 14.34
N GLY A 595 7.17 -4.00 13.16
CA GLY A 595 5.84 -3.73 12.60
C GLY A 595 4.76 -4.59 13.27
N ILE A 596 4.86 -5.91 13.15
CA ILE A 596 3.85 -6.86 13.64
C ILE A 596 4.50 -7.97 14.45
N TYR A 597 3.91 -8.29 15.60
CA TYR A 597 4.14 -9.55 16.31
C TYR A 597 2.90 -10.43 16.25
N LEU A 598 3.06 -11.69 15.84
CA LEU A 598 2.01 -12.71 15.82
C LEU A 598 2.29 -13.76 16.90
N GLY A 599 1.42 -13.82 17.90
CA GLY A 599 1.47 -14.77 19.00
C GLY A 599 1.02 -16.18 18.63
N ASN A 600 1.07 -17.07 19.63
CA ASN A 600 0.85 -18.50 19.44
C ASN A 600 -0.56 -18.82 18.90
N ASN A 601 -0.67 -19.78 17.98
CA ASN A 601 -1.93 -20.13 17.30
C ASN A 601 -2.57 -18.95 16.54
N GLY A 602 -1.82 -17.86 16.32
CA GLY A 602 -2.31 -16.70 15.60
C GLY A 602 -2.33 -16.93 14.09
N THR A 603 -3.19 -16.19 13.38
CA THR A 603 -3.21 -16.16 11.92
C THR A 603 -2.94 -14.75 11.38
N LEU A 604 -1.96 -14.63 10.49
CA LEU A 604 -1.68 -13.40 9.74
C LEU A 604 -1.91 -13.64 8.24
N ILE A 605 -2.65 -12.75 7.60
CA ILE A 605 -2.81 -12.69 6.15
C ILE A 605 -2.39 -11.32 5.65
N ILE A 606 -1.46 -11.30 4.69
CA ILE A 606 -1.09 -10.08 3.94
C ILE A 606 -1.46 -10.29 2.47
N GLN A 607 -2.20 -9.35 1.90
CA GLN A 607 -2.68 -9.40 0.52
C GLN A 607 -2.85 -8.00 -0.08
N GLY A 608 -3.21 -7.91 -1.36
CA GLY A 608 -3.32 -6.62 -2.06
C GLY A 608 -1.97 -5.90 -2.19
N ASN A 609 -1.98 -4.58 -2.05
CA ASN A 609 -0.80 -3.72 -2.13
C ASN A 609 -0.24 -3.36 -0.74
N ALA A 610 -0.61 -4.10 0.31
CA ALA A 610 -0.22 -3.80 1.68
C ALA A 610 1.32 -3.75 1.82
N SER A 611 1.82 -2.84 2.65
CA SER A 611 3.27 -2.67 2.81
C SER A 611 3.70 -2.56 4.28
N ILE A 612 4.84 -3.19 4.60
CA ILE A 612 5.44 -3.16 5.94
C ILE A 612 6.91 -2.82 5.82
N TRP A 613 7.33 -1.61 6.20
CA TRP A 613 8.67 -1.12 5.86
C TRP A 613 9.26 -0.16 6.90
N GLY A 614 10.59 -0.05 6.95
CA GLY A 614 11.28 0.86 7.88
C GLY A 614 11.11 0.54 9.38
N ASN A 615 10.55 -0.61 9.72
CA ASN A 615 10.36 -1.02 11.11
C ASN A 615 11.66 -1.62 11.70
N ASN A 616 11.84 -1.50 13.01
CA ASN A 616 13.04 -1.96 13.70
C ASN A 616 12.72 -2.81 14.95
N ALA A 617 13.38 -3.96 15.09
CA ALA A 617 13.29 -4.81 16.27
C ALA A 617 14.57 -5.63 16.51
N THR A 618 14.67 -6.36 17.62
CA THR A 618 15.72 -7.40 17.76
C THR A 618 15.44 -8.58 16.84
N TYR A 619 14.20 -9.07 16.79
CA TYR A 619 13.83 -10.19 15.94
C TYR A 619 12.61 -9.83 15.08
N GLY A 620 12.64 -10.14 13.80
CA GLY A 620 11.53 -9.82 12.89
C GLY A 620 11.29 -8.31 12.79
N GLY A 621 12.22 -7.58 12.16
CA GLY A 621 12.15 -6.12 12.05
C GLY A 621 10.79 -5.65 11.51
N GLY A 622 10.34 -6.26 10.42
CA GLY A 622 8.97 -6.08 9.91
C GLY A 622 7.96 -6.93 10.67
N VAL A 623 8.12 -8.25 10.63
CA VAL A 623 7.17 -9.21 11.20
C VAL A 623 7.88 -10.29 12.02
N TYR A 624 7.33 -10.64 13.17
CA TYR A 624 7.74 -11.78 13.97
C TYR A 624 6.58 -12.75 14.17
N VAL A 625 6.79 -14.04 13.84
CA VAL A 625 5.79 -15.10 14.01
C VAL A 625 6.26 -16.06 15.09
N TRP A 626 5.45 -16.23 16.14
CA TRP A 626 5.75 -17.09 17.26
C TRP A 626 4.70 -18.19 17.46
N GLY A 627 5.13 -19.44 17.61
CA GLY A 627 4.32 -20.53 18.12
C GLY A 627 4.00 -21.64 17.12
N ASN A 628 3.92 -22.88 17.60
CA ASN A 628 3.87 -24.11 16.80
C ASN A 628 2.70 -24.20 15.81
N GLN A 629 1.56 -23.54 16.10
CA GLN A 629 0.38 -23.57 15.24
C GLN A 629 0.09 -22.21 14.59
N SER A 630 1.00 -21.25 14.74
CA SER A 630 0.85 -19.93 14.13
C SER A 630 1.03 -20.01 12.63
N SER A 631 0.18 -19.31 11.89
CA SER A 631 0.15 -19.34 10.43
C SER A 631 0.27 -17.93 9.87
N PHE A 632 1.30 -17.69 9.07
CA PHE A 632 1.42 -16.49 8.26
C PHE A 632 1.29 -16.84 6.78
N ILE A 633 0.35 -16.19 6.09
CA ILE A 633 0.09 -16.33 4.67
C ILE A 633 0.28 -14.97 4.00
N MET A 634 1.22 -14.88 3.07
CA MET A 634 1.44 -13.69 2.25
C MET A 634 1.09 -14.00 0.80
N ARG A 635 0.00 -13.40 0.30
CA ARG A 635 -0.53 -13.59 -1.07
C ARG A 635 -0.15 -12.47 -2.03
N GLY A 636 0.24 -11.33 -1.46
CA GLY A 636 0.62 -10.11 -2.14
C GLY A 636 1.32 -9.18 -1.15
N GLY A 637 1.40 -7.89 -1.48
CA GLY A 637 2.04 -6.88 -0.65
C GLY A 637 3.57 -6.97 -0.62
N THR A 638 4.19 -6.06 0.14
CA THR A 638 5.65 -5.95 0.25
C THR A 638 6.09 -5.80 1.71
N ILE A 639 7.04 -6.62 2.15
CA ILE A 639 7.78 -6.41 3.40
C ILE A 639 9.15 -5.83 3.05
N GLY A 640 9.36 -4.57 3.40
CA GLY A 640 10.53 -3.74 3.12
C GLY A 640 10.32 -2.85 1.89
N GLY A 641 11.39 -2.46 1.21
CA GLY A 641 11.32 -1.57 0.06
C GLY A 641 12.66 -1.35 -0.63
N TYR A 642 12.66 -0.56 -1.71
CA TYR A 642 13.86 -0.32 -2.52
C TYR A 642 14.60 0.95 -2.12
N ASN A 643 13.92 1.89 -1.47
CA ASN A 643 14.52 3.16 -1.10
C ASN A 643 15.26 3.06 0.23
N SER A 644 16.23 3.95 0.41
CA SER A 644 16.94 4.07 1.70
C SER A 644 15.95 4.38 2.82
N GLY A 645 15.97 3.58 3.88
CA GLY A 645 15.07 3.73 5.03
C GLY A 645 13.77 2.91 4.92
N GLU A 646 13.47 2.30 3.77
CA GLU A 646 12.32 1.38 3.66
C GLU A 646 12.65 -0.05 4.11
N GLY A 647 13.93 -0.42 4.16
CA GLY A 647 14.34 -1.72 4.68
C GLY A 647 13.95 -1.85 6.16
N ASN A 648 13.22 -2.92 6.51
CA ASN A 648 13.07 -3.25 7.92
C ASN A 648 14.41 -3.75 8.46
N THR A 649 14.72 -3.40 9.70
CA THR A 649 16.01 -3.69 10.31
C THR A 649 15.87 -4.55 11.56
N SER A 650 16.82 -5.47 11.75
CA SER A 650 16.94 -6.17 13.03
C SER A 650 18.37 -6.34 13.54
N SER A 651 18.51 -6.43 14.86
CA SER A 651 19.80 -6.64 15.54
C SER A 651 20.05 -8.10 15.93
N GLY A 652 19.03 -8.95 15.86
CA GLY A 652 19.04 -10.40 16.07
C GLY A 652 18.77 -11.11 14.75
N GLY A 653 17.56 -11.61 14.52
CA GLY A 653 17.17 -12.40 13.33
C GLY A 653 16.07 -11.75 12.49
N GLY A 654 15.99 -12.11 11.20
CA GLY A 654 14.88 -11.75 10.33
C GLY A 654 14.70 -10.24 10.14
N GLY A 655 15.53 -9.60 9.30
CA GLY A 655 15.40 -8.17 9.04
C GLY A 655 13.98 -7.81 8.59
N GLY A 656 13.46 -8.56 7.61
CA GLY A 656 12.07 -8.47 7.18
C GLY A 656 11.13 -9.30 8.05
N LEU A 657 11.41 -10.60 8.15
CA LEU A 657 10.55 -11.58 8.81
C LEU A 657 11.38 -12.58 9.62
N GLU A 658 10.92 -12.89 10.83
CA GLU A 658 11.33 -14.10 11.55
C GLU A 658 10.14 -15.02 11.84
N VAL A 659 10.35 -16.32 11.66
CA VAL A 659 9.35 -17.36 11.95
C VAL A 659 9.97 -18.35 12.95
N ALA A 660 9.43 -18.37 14.16
CA ALA A 660 9.79 -19.29 15.23
C ALA A 660 8.64 -20.27 15.48
N TYR A 661 8.90 -21.58 15.33
CA TYR A 661 7.94 -22.69 15.44
C TYR A 661 6.82 -22.77 14.38
N GLY A 662 6.34 -21.62 13.88
CA GLY A 662 5.15 -21.52 13.04
C GLY A 662 5.34 -21.87 11.56
N GLN A 663 4.27 -21.66 10.78
CA GLN A 663 4.27 -21.86 9.34
C GLN A 663 4.17 -20.53 8.60
N PHE A 664 5.05 -20.33 7.61
CA PHE A 664 4.96 -19.23 6.66
C PHE A 664 4.74 -19.76 5.24
N ARG A 665 3.75 -19.19 4.54
CA ARG A 665 3.49 -19.47 3.13
C ARG A 665 3.48 -18.17 2.34
N MET A 666 4.39 -18.08 1.37
CA MET A 666 4.50 -16.97 0.43
C MET A 666 4.04 -17.43 -0.95
N GLU A 667 3.02 -16.77 -1.49
CA GLU A 667 2.40 -17.09 -2.77
C GLU A 667 1.93 -15.83 -3.51
N GLY A 668 1.38 -16.02 -4.71
CA GLY A 668 0.90 -14.91 -5.55
C GLY A 668 2.05 -14.03 -6.02
N ASP A 669 1.94 -12.72 -5.78
CA ASP A 669 2.89 -11.67 -6.16
C ASP A 669 3.58 -11.02 -4.96
N ALA A 670 3.54 -11.69 -3.79
CA ALA A 670 4.17 -11.24 -2.56
C ALA A 670 5.67 -10.95 -2.70
N LYS A 671 6.17 -9.95 -1.96
CA LYS A 671 7.57 -9.49 -2.04
C LYS A 671 8.20 -9.25 -0.68
N ILE A 672 9.48 -9.62 -0.52
CA ILE A 672 10.31 -9.29 0.65
C ILE A 672 11.59 -8.64 0.15
N ILE A 673 11.73 -7.33 0.36
CA ILE A 673 12.71 -6.52 -0.37
C ILE A 673 13.53 -5.62 0.57
N GLY A 674 14.84 -5.57 0.39
CA GLY A 674 15.68 -4.52 0.96
C GLY A 674 15.82 -4.54 2.48
N ASN A 675 15.46 -5.64 3.14
CA ASN A 675 15.51 -5.76 4.59
C ASN A 675 16.91 -6.15 5.06
N LYS A 676 17.26 -5.81 6.31
CA LYS A 676 18.61 -5.97 6.83
C LYS A 676 18.66 -6.50 8.26
N THR A 677 19.61 -7.39 8.53
CA THR A 677 19.99 -7.76 9.91
C THR A 677 21.51 -7.67 10.10
N THR A 678 21.95 -7.39 11.33
CA THR A 678 23.38 -7.28 11.69
C THR A 678 23.94 -8.48 12.43
N ALA A 679 23.14 -9.42 12.94
CA ALA A 679 23.64 -10.52 13.79
C ALA A 679 23.32 -11.92 13.25
N GLN A 680 22.10 -12.42 13.51
CA GLN A 680 21.65 -13.72 13.03
C GLN A 680 21.26 -13.64 11.55
N GLY A 681 21.29 -14.79 10.85
CA GLY A 681 21.03 -14.80 9.41
C GLY A 681 19.61 -14.40 9.03
N GLY A 682 19.33 -14.25 7.73
CA GLY A 682 17.99 -13.97 7.22
C GLY A 682 17.72 -12.49 7.09
N GLY A 683 18.31 -11.85 6.08
CA GLY A 683 18.04 -10.43 5.78
C GLY A 683 16.57 -10.26 5.45
N GLY A 684 16.07 -11.10 4.54
CA GLY A 684 14.66 -11.21 4.22
C GLY A 684 13.92 -12.04 5.27
N ILE A 685 14.27 -13.32 5.38
CA ILE A 685 13.58 -14.30 6.24
C ILE A 685 14.58 -15.07 7.09
N HIS A 686 14.33 -15.14 8.40
CA HIS A 686 14.96 -16.08 9.32
C HIS A 686 13.94 -17.11 9.80
N LEU A 687 14.28 -18.40 9.71
CA LEU A 687 13.51 -19.48 10.32
C LEU A 687 14.20 -19.94 11.59
N SER A 688 13.43 -20.35 12.59
CA SER A 688 13.98 -20.92 13.81
C SER A 688 13.02 -21.91 14.46
N GLN A 689 13.56 -22.74 15.36
CA GLN A 689 12.78 -23.54 16.32
C GLN A 689 11.69 -24.41 15.66
N GLY A 690 12.01 -25.15 14.60
CA GLY A 690 11.03 -26.04 13.96
C GLY A 690 10.10 -25.37 12.94
N ALA A 691 10.31 -24.09 12.62
CA ALA A 691 9.51 -23.37 11.65
C ALA A 691 9.54 -24.00 10.24
N SER A 692 8.48 -23.76 9.48
CA SER A 692 8.38 -24.18 8.08
C SER A 692 8.05 -23.01 7.16
N PHE A 693 8.71 -22.95 6.02
CA PHE A 693 8.49 -21.95 4.99
C PHE A 693 8.21 -22.62 3.64
N THR A 694 7.13 -22.19 2.98
CA THR A 694 6.81 -22.59 1.61
C THR A 694 6.69 -21.37 0.70
N MET A 695 7.47 -21.36 -0.39
CA MET A 695 7.48 -20.32 -1.41
C MET A 695 7.03 -20.88 -2.77
N THR A 696 6.00 -20.25 -3.35
CA THR A 696 5.39 -20.69 -4.61
C THR A 696 5.01 -19.49 -5.48
N GLY A 697 4.56 -19.72 -6.72
CA GLY A 697 4.00 -18.67 -7.58
C GLY A 697 5.04 -17.67 -8.10
N ASN A 698 4.65 -16.41 -8.25
CA ASN A 698 5.46 -15.32 -8.80
C ASN A 698 6.06 -14.44 -7.69
N THR A 699 6.43 -15.06 -6.58
CA THR A 699 6.92 -14.39 -5.37
C THR A 699 8.37 -13.94 -5.52
N LEU A 700 8.78 -12.89 -4.78
CA LEU A 700 10.12 -12.29 -4.90
C LEU A 700 10.77 -12.02 -3.54
N ILE A 701 12.00 -12.50 -3.35
CA ILE A 701 12.87 -12.12 -2.23
C ILE A 701 14.11 -11.44 -2.81
N GLU A 702 14.27 -10.14 -2.58
CA GLU A 702 15.29 -9.35 -3.28
C GLU A 702 16.04 -8.32 -2.42
N LYS A 703 17.35 -8.15 -2.68
CA LYS A 703 18.18 -7.08 -2.09
C LYS A 703 18.22 -7.05 -0.56
N ASN A 704 17.93 -8.17 0.08
CA ASN A 704 18.04 -8.27 1.52
C ASN A 704 19.50 -8.55 1.94
N GLU A 705 19.89 -8.06 3.11
CA GLU A 705 21.28 -8.09 3.60
C GLU A 705 21.37 -8.74 4.99
N ALA A 706 22.29 -9.70 5.16
CA ALA A 706 22.57 -10.32 6.46
C ALA A 706 24.01 -10.86 6.54
N PRO A 707 24.48 -11.31 7.71
CA PRO A 707 25.70 -12.10 7.76
C PRO A 707 25.56 -13.47 7.08
N GLN A 708 24.41 -14.12 7.22
CA GLN A 708 24.12 -15.43 6.64
C GLN A 708 22.72 -15.43 6.03
N GLY A 709 22.50 -16.11 4.91
CA GLY A 709 21.15 -16.23 4.32
C GLY A 709 20.58 -14.86 3.97
N GLY A 710 21.24 -14.13 3.06
CA GLY A 710 20.84 -12.77 2.71
C GLY A 710 19.35 -12.69 2.37
N GLY A 711 18.88 -13.62 1.53
CA GLY A 711 17.46 -13.84 1.30
C GLY A 711 16.81 -14.65 2.43
N VAL A 712 17.22 -15.91 2.61
CA VAL A 712 16.62 -16.86 3.56
C VAL A 712 17.69 -17.55 4.39
N ASN A 713 17.49 -17.60 5.70
CA ASN A 713 18.24 -18.46 6.61
C ASN A 713 17.36 -19.60 7.17
N ASN A 714 17.78 -20.84 6.95
CA ASN A 714 17.08 -22.09 7.31
C ASN A 714 17.95 -22.97 8.24
N PRO A 715 18.10 -22.61 9.52
CA PRO A 715 18.93 -23.33 10.49
C PRO A 715 18.21 -24.54 11.11
N ASP A 716 18.87 -25.21 12.06
CA ASP A 716 18.41 -26.40 12.80
C ASP A 716 16.89 -26.58 12.95
N THR A 717 16.42 -27.80 12.68
CA THR A 717 15.01 -28.25 12.77
C THR A 717 14.02 -27.57 11.84
N THR A 718 14.44 -26.60 11.02
CA THR A 718 13.52 -25.86 10.11
C THR A 718 13.41 -26.49 8.73
N THR A 719 12.34 -26.15 8.01
CA THR A 719 12.13 -26.61 6.63
C THR A 719 11.83 -25.47 5.69
N PHE A 720 12.46 -25.48 4.52
CA PHE A 720 12.17 -24.56 3.43
C PHE A 720 11.83 -25.34 2.16
N THR A 721 10.67 -25.07 1.57
CA THR A 721 10.24 -25.61 0.28
C THR A 721 9.99 -24.49 -0.73
N MET A 722 10.67 -24.55 -1.87
CA MET A 722 10.53 -23.59 -2.96
C MET A 722 10.12 -24.32 -4.25
N THR A 723 8.90 -24.10 -4.74
CA THR A 723 8.40 -24.70 -6.00
C THR A 723 8.23 -23.68 -7.12
N GLY A 724 8.31 -22.40 -6.77
CA GLY A 724 8.24 -21.24 -7.66
C GLY A 724 8.86 -20.02 -6.99
N GLY A 725 8.75 -18.86 -7.64
CA GLY A 725 9.28 -17.60 -7.15
C GLY A 725 10.77 -17.39 -7.44
N ILE A 726 11.27 -16.21 -7.08
CA ILE A 726 12.63 -15.73 -7.36
C ILE A 726 13.30 -15.25 -6.07
N ILE A 727 14.51 -15.71 -5.80
CA ILE A 727 15.41 -15.18 -4.77
C ILE A 727 16.61 -14.53 -5.47
N ARG A 728 16.70 -13.19 -5.47
CA ARG A 728 17.75 -12.49 -6.25
C ARG A 728 18.38 -11.26 -5.62
N GLY A 729 19.63 -10.97 -5.97
CA GLY A 729 20.30 -9.74 -5.56
C GLY A 729 20.48 -9.59 -4.04
N ASN A 730 20.27 -10.65 -3.27
CA ASN A 730 20.47 -10.66 -1.83
C ASN A 730 21.95 -10.83 -1.49
N ILE A 731 22.37 -10.25 -0.38
CA ILE A 731 23.76 -10.13 0.00
C ILE A 731 23.96 -10.75 1.37
N ALA A 732 24.87 -11.72 1.46
CA ALA A 732 25.38 -12.23 2.73
C ALA A 732 26.83 -11.81 2.93
N SER A 733 27.22 -11.29 4.09
CA SER A 733 28.64 -10.97 4.33
C SER A 733 29.49 -12.21 4.55
N THR A 734 28.89 -13.38 4.84
CA THR A 734 29.61 -14.65 5.01
C THR A 734 29.05 -15.77 4.13
N ASN A 735 27.84 -16.26 4.41
CA ASN A 735 27.36 -17.53 3.86
C ASN A 735 25.96 -17.41 3.24
N GLY A 736 25.76 -17.99 2.05
CA GLY A 736 24.43 -18.15 1.47
C GLY A 736 23.79 -16.83 1.09
N GLY A 737 24.20 -16.22 -0.04
CA GLY A 737 23.66 -14.94 -0.47
C GLY A 737 22.15 -15.02 -0.68
N GLY A 738 21.71 -16.06 -1.40
CA GLY A 738 20.30 -16.41 -1.53
C GLY A 738 19.79 -17.15 -0.30
N VAL A 739 20.33 -18.36 -0.07
CA VAL A 739 19.89 -19.27 0.99
C VAL A 739 21.08 -19.79 1.80
N ALA A 740 21.02 -19.71 3.12
CA ALA A 740 21.89 -20.46 4.02
C ALA A 740 21.05 -21.54 4.72
N THR A 741 21.53 -22.78 4.74
CA THR A 741 20.87 -23.88 5.45
C THR A 741 21.86 -24.66 6.31
N SER A 742 21.46 -24.99 7.54
CA SER A 742 22.31 -25.71 8.50
C SER A 742 21.46 -26.66 9.36
N SER A 743 22.04 -27.79 9.78
CA SER A 743 21.31 -28.80 10.56
C SER A 743 22.20 -29.84 11.24
N HIS A 744 22.09 -29.89 12.56
CA HIS A 744 22.59 -30.95 13.42
C HIS A 744 21.58 -32.10 13.62
N THR A 745 20.34 -31.94 13.16
CA THR A 745 19.24 -32.90 13.41
C THR A 745 18.48 -33.27 12.12
N THR A 746 17.54 -32.42 11.66
CA THR A 746 16.61 -32.79 10.57
C THR A 746 16.19 -31.63 9.64
N SER A 747 16.90 -30.50 9.56
CA SER A 747 16.52 -29.43 8.62
C SER A 747 16.65 -29.85 7.17
N GLY A 748 15.80 -29.29 6.32
CA GLY A 748 15.81 -29.58 4.88
C GLY A 748 15.41 -28.38 4.03
N PHE A 749 16.14 -28.17 2.94
CA PHE A 749 15.74 -27.30 1.85
C PHE A 749 15.33 -28.17 0.66
N THR A 750 14.17 -27.88 0.05
CA THR A 750 13.70 -28.54 -1.17
C THR A 750 13.38 -27.50 -2.23
N MET A 751 13.96 -27.67 -3.42
CA MET A 751 13.74 -26.80 -4.58
C MET A 751 13.22 -27.62 -5.77
N SER A 752 12.15 -27.17 -6.40
CA SER A 752 11.53 -27.86 -7.55
C SER A 752 10.75 -26.88 -8.43
N GLY A 753 10.07 -27.41 -9.46
CA GLY A 753 9.20 -26.60 -10.32
C GLY A 753 9.96 -25.50 -11.06
N SER A 754 9.41 -24.28 -11.04
CA SER A 754 9.96 -23.10 -11.73
C SER A 754 10.75 -22.17 -10.80
N ALA A 755 11.14 -22.65 -9.61
CA ALA A 755 11.91 -21.86 -8.64
C ALA A 755 13.22 -21.34 -9.24
N LEU A 756 13.59 -20.10 -8.92
CA LEU A 756 14.81 -19.46 -9.40
C LEU A 756 15.59 -18.79 -8.26
N ILE A 757 16.87 -19.12 -8.14
CA ILE A 757 17.83 -18.40 -7.28
C ILE A 757 18.86 -17.77 -8.22
N GLU A 758 18.99 -16.43 -8.21
CA GLU A 758 19.90 -15.77 -9.15
C GLU A 758 20.62 -14.55 -8.58
N SER A 759 21.83 -14.25 -9.07
CA SER A 759 22.50 -12.95 -8.82
C SER A 759 22.65 -12.55 -7.35
N ASN A 760 22.65 -13.52 -6.44
CA ASN A 760 22.93 -13.32 -5.02
C ASN A 760 24.44 -13.39 -4.76
N THR A 761 24.92 -12.70 -3.72
CA THR A 761 26.35 -12.55 -3.40
C THR A 761 26.65 -12.96 -1.97
N ALA A 762 27.73 -13.72 -1.75
CA ALA A 762 28.26 -14.07 -0.44
C ALA A 762 29.79 -14.24 -0.48
N LEU A 763 30.43 -14.58 0.65
CA LEU A 763 31.79 -15.12 0.64
C LEU A 763 31.81 -16.63 0.34
N ARG A 764 30.75 -17.35 0.66
CA ARG A 764 30.60 -18.79 0.40
C ARG A 764 29.15 -19.08 -0.01
N GLY A 765 28.95 -19.77 -1.14
CA GLY A 765 27.62 -20.13 -1.60
C GLY A 765 26.82 -18.90 -2.02
N GLY A 766 27.08 -18.35 -3.21
CA GLY A 766 26.38 -17.16 -3.69
C GLY A 766 24.88 -17.41 -3.79
N GLY A 767 24.51 -18.52 -4.42
CA GLY A 767 23.14 -19.03 -4.41
C GLY A 767 22.80 -19.66 -3.08
N VAL A 768 23.42 -20.80 -2.77
CA VAL A 768 23.11 -21.63 -1.61
C VAL A 768 24.38 -22.00 -0.84
N TYR A 769 24.33 -21.91 0.47
CA TYR A 769 25.35 -22.46 1.38
C TYR A 769 24.70 -23.53 2.27
N MET A 770 25.36 -24.67 2.39
CA MET A 770 24.92 -25.76 3.28
C MET A 770 26.06 -26.25 4.19
N THR A 771 25.72 -26.52 5.44
CA THR A 771 26.65 -27.02 6.48
C THR A 771 25.95 -28.01 7.40
N ASP A 772 26.78 -28.77 8.11
CA ASP A 772 26.45 -29.77 9.12
C ASP A 772 25.98 -31.12 8.56
N PRO A 773 26.29 -32.26 9.22
CA PRO A 773 26.14 -33.59 8.64
C PRO A 773 24.70 -33.98 8.34
N ALA A 774 23.73 -33.44 9.09
CA ALA A 774 22.32 -33.78 8.94
C ALA A 774 21.58 -32.84 7.99
N CYS A 775 22.24 -31.81 7.45
CA CYS A 775 21.62 -30.88 6.52
C CYS A 775 21.37 -31.54 5.17
N LYS A 776 20.17 -31.33 4.62
CA LYS A 776 19.75 -31.88 3.34
C LYS A 776 19.26 -30.78 2.41
N PHE A 777 19.76 -30.79 1.18
CA PHE A 777 19.22 -30.00 0.09
C PHE A 777 18.81 -30.94 -1.06
N THR A 778 17.53 -30.91 -1.45
CA THR A 778 17.02 -31.67 -2.60
C THR A 778 16.56 -30.74 -3.71
N MET A 779 17.08 -30.91 -4.91
CA MET A 779 16.71 -30.15 -6.10
C MET A 779 16.24 -31.07 -7.22
N THR A 780 14.94 -31.05 -7.54
CA THR A 780 14.33 -31.88 -8.60
C THR A 780 13.94 -31.08 -9.84
N GLY A 781 13.97 -29.75 -9.72
CA GLY A 781 13.66 -28.76 -10.74
C GLY A 781 14.16 -27.38 -10.31
N GLY A 782 13.83 -26.34 -11.08
CA GLY A 782 14.28 -24.98 -10.84
C GLY A 782 15.70 -24.68 -11.33
N THR A 783 16.17 -23.46 -11.11
CA THR A 783 17.46 -22.97 -11.61
C THR A 783 18.23 -22.15 -10.58
N ILE A 784 19.54 -22.40 -10.45
CA ILE A 784 20.49 -21.60 -9.65
C ILE A 784 21.52 -20.98 -10.60
N ARG A 785 21.52 -19.63 -10.77
CA ARG A 785 22.36 -18.99 -11.80
C ARG A 785 22.90 -17.60 -11.51
N ASN A 786 23.93 -17.20 -12.28
CA ASN A 786 24.50 -15.86 -12.29
C ASN A 786 25.02 -15.36 -10.93
N HIS A 787 25.41 -16.27 -10.04
CA HIS A 787 26.06 -15.93 -8.79
C HIS A 787 27.54 -15.64 -9.03
N THR A 788 28.00 -14.48 -8.57
CA THR A 788 29.40 -14.06 -8.67
C THR A 788 29.92 -13.76 -7.27
N LEU A 789 31.02 -14.43 -6.89
CA LEU A 789 31.64 -14.26 -5.59
C LEU A 789 32.92 -13.40 -5.66
N PRO A 790 33.30 -12.71 -4.57
CA PRO A 790 34.58 -12.01 -4.47
C PRO A 790 35.80 -12.95 -4.59
N ALA A 791 36.99 -12.39 -4.78
CA ALA A 791 38.23 -13.17 -4.80
C ALA A 791 38.47 -13.89 -3.45
N GLY A 792 38.91 -15.15 -3.50
CA GLY A 792 39.12 -16.01 -2.33
C GLY A 792 37.89 -16.82 -1.88
N SER A 793 36.79 -16.74 -2.63
CA SER A 793 35.51 -17.39 -2.33
C SER A 793 35.24 -18.64 -3.17
N GLY A 794 34.52 -19.62 -2.61
CA GLY A 794 34.14 -20.87 -3.28
C GLY A 794 32.63 -21.05 -3.41
N GLY A 795 32.22 -21.91 -4.35
CA GLY A 795 30.83 -22.35 -4.51
C GLY A 795 29.93 -21.24 -5.06
N GLY A 796 30.15 -20.83 -6.31
CA GLY A 796 29.40 -19.74 -6.94
C GLY A 796 27.90 -20.00 -6.84
N GLY A 797 27.45 -21.14 -7.36
CA GLY A 797 26.08 -21.62 -7.20
C GLY A 797 25.82 -22.19 -5.81
N LEU A 798 26.54 -23.26 -5.45
CA LEU A 798 26.35 -24.02 -4.22
C LEU A 798 27.68 -24.30 -3.51
N TYR A 799 27.74 -24.04 -2.21
CA TYR A 799 28.83 -24.46 -1.34
C TYR A 799 28.35 -25.51 -0.33
N ILE A 800 28.97 -26.69 -0.35
CA ILE A 800 28.70 -27.80 0.55
C ILE A 800 29.88 -27.91 1.52
N SER A 801 29.67 -27.45 2.75
CA SER A 801 30.63 -27.64 3.83
C SER A 801 30.51 -29.06 4.38
N GLU A 802 29.29 -29.51 4.68
CA GLU A 802 28.93 -30.86 5.08
C GLU A 802 27.45 -31.10 4.70
N GLY A 803 26.97 -32.34 4.87
CA GLY A 803 25.57 -32.71 4.60
C GLY A 803 25.35 -33.26 3.20
N THR A 804 24.10 -33.45 2.82
CA THR A 804 23.71 -34.13 1.57
C THR A 804 23.00 -33.20 0.60
N PHE A 805 23.56 -33.03 -0.59
CA PHE A 805 22.89 -32.45 -1.75
C PHE A 805 22.44 -33.54 -2.72
N ALA A 806 21.17 -33.55 -3.10
CA ALA A 806 20.61 -34.45 -4.10
C ALA A 806 20.00 -33.66 -5.26
N MET A 807 20.52 -33.87 -6.47
CA MET A 807 20.07 -33.22 -7.70
C MET A 807 19.51 -34.26 -8.68
N SER A 808 18.32 -34.00 -9.22
CA SER A 808 17.65 -34.91 -10.16
C SER A 808 16.67 -34.17 -11.06
N GLY A 809 15.98 -34.92 -11.93
CA GLY A 809 14.91 -34.38 -12.76
C GLY A 809 15.39 -33.30 -13.73
N SER A 810 14.73 -32.14 -13.69
CA SER A 810 14.98 -31.00 -14.60
C SER A 810 15.79 -29.86 -13.96
N ALA A 811 16.40 -30.11 -12.80
CA ALA A 811 17.19 -29.12 -12.08
C ALA A 811 18.36 -28.58 -12.92
N VAL A 812 18.65 -27.28 -12.80
CA VAL A 812 19.74 -26.61 -13.52
C VAL A 812 20.60 -25.74 -12.58
N ILE A 813 21.92 -25.88 -12.68
CA ILE A 813 22.89 -24.93 -12.11
C ILE A 813 23.70 -24.37 -13.27
N GLU A 814 23.72 -23.05 -13.47
CA GLU A 814 24.37 -22.46 -14.63
C GLU A 814 24.98 -21.07 -14.43
N ASN A 815 25.97 -20.70 -15.25
CA ASN A 815 26.51 -19.33 -15.34
C ASN A 815 26.98 -18.72 -14.00
N ASN A 816 27.36 -19.58 -13.06
CA ASN A 816 27.90 -19.16 -11.77
C ASN A 816 29.44 -19.07 -11.84
N SER A 817 30.01 -18.09 -11.13
CA SER A 817 31.43 -17.77 -11.11
C SER A 817 31.96 -17.62 -9.67
N ALA A 818 33.08 -18.26 -9.39
CA ALA A 818 33.79 -18.25 -8.11
C ALA A 818 35.30 -18.42 -8.34
N VAL A 819 36.11 -18.44 -7.28
CA VAL A 819 37.53 -18.84 -7.37
C VAL A 819 37.70 -20.36 -7.32
N SER A 820 36.73 -21.10 -6.80
CA SER A 820 36.72 -22.57 -6.80
C SER A 820 35.29 -23.08 -6.86
N GLY A 821 35.02 -24.10 -7.68
CA GLY A 821 33.67 -24.69 -7.77
C GLY A 821 32.65 -23.69 -8.29
N GLY A 822 32.74 -23.34 -9.58
CA GLY A 822 31.89 -22.31 -10.19
C GLY A 822 30.42 -22.66 -10.03
N GLY A 823 30.07 -23.92 -10.33
CA GLY A 823 28.76 -24.50 -10.02
C GLY A 823 28.66 -24.94 -8.56
N VAL A 824 29.38 -26.01 -8.20
CA VAL A 824 29.32 -26.66 -6.88
C VAL A 824 30.73 -26.80 -6.29
N TYR A 825 30.88 -26.43 -5.01
CA TYR A 825 32.11 -26.64 -4.25
C TYR A 825 31.83 -27.54 -3.04
N MET A 826 32.56 -28.65 -2.92
CA MET A 826 32.48 -29.59 -1.79
C MET A 826 33.76 -29.50 -0.96
N HIS A 827 33.65 -29.12 0.32
CA HIS A 827 34.83 -28.74 1.10
C HIS A 827 35.31 -29.80 2.10
N ASN A 828 34.42 -30.44 2.87
CA ASN A 828 34.82 -31.40 3.93
C ASN A 828 34.33 -32.83 3.65
N ASN A 829 34.93 -33.81 4.35
CA ASN A 829 34.61 -35.24 4.25
C ASN A 829 33.14 -35.60 4.48
N GLY A 830 32.39 -34.81 5.26
CA GLY A 830 30.95 -35.00 5.47
C GLY A 830 30.07 -34.54 4.31
N SER A 831 30.65 -33.98 3.25
CA SER A 831 29.93 -33.50 2.06
C SER A 831 29.55 -34.66 1.15
N VAL A 832 28.26 -34.80 0.86
CA VAL A 832 27.73 -35.81 -0.05
C VAL A 832 26.95 -35.11 -1.15
N PHE A 833 27.31 -35.39 -2.40
CA PHE A 833 26.55 -34.96 -3.58
C PHE A 833 26.08 -36.19 -4.37
N THR A 834 24.79 -36.27 -4.65
CA THR A 834 24.22 -37.28 -5.56
C THR A 834 23.50 -36.59 -6.71
N MET A 835 23.87 -36.92 -7.94
CA MET A 835 23.27 -36.39 -9.16
C MET A 835 22.76 -37.54 -10.03
N THR A 836 21.44 -37.71 -10.13
CA THR A 836 20.79 -38.77 -10.96
C THR A 836 20.14 -38.21 -12.24
N GLY A 837 20.06 -36.88 -12.32
CA GLY A 837 19.48 -36.10 -13.42
C GLY A 837 19.85 -34.63 -13.28
N GLY A 838 19.30 -33.78 -14.14
CA GLY A 838 19.60 -32.33 -14.16
C GLY A 838 20.90 -31.97 -14.89
N THR A 839 21.25 -30.70 -14.90
CA THR A 839 22.38 -30.15 -15.66
C THR A 839 23.19 -29.11 -14.89
N ILE A 840 24.52 -29.24 -14.90
CA ILE A 840 25.50 -28.25 -14.41
C ILE A 840 26.28 -27.71 -15.61
N ARG A 841 26.19 -26.41 -15.92
CA ARG A 841 26.77 -25.89 -17.17
C ARG A 841 27.22 -24.43 -17.17
N ASN A 842 28.06 -24.08 -18.13
CA ASN A 842 28.47 -22.70 -18.41
C ASN A 842 29.14 -21.98 -17.23
N HIS A 843 29.81 -22.73 -16.34
CA HIS A 843 30.59 -22.14 -15.26
C HIS A 843 31.98 -21.78 -15.78
N ILE A 844 32.32 -20.49 -15.74
CA ILE A 844 33.60 -19.97 -16.22
C ILE A 844 34.31 -19.33 -15.03
N LEU A 845 35.38 -19.95 -14.57
CA LEU A 845 36.19 -19.47 -13.46
C LEU A 845 37.25 -18.46 -13.93
N SER A 846 37.69 -17.57 -13.04
CA SER A 846 38.87 -16.71 -13.26
C SER A 846 40.16 -17.54 -13.39
N SER A 847 41.14 -17.07 -14.16
CA SER A 847 42.37 -17.83 -14.49
C SER A 847 43.09 -18.41 -13.25
N GLY A 848 43.29 -19.73 -13.20
CA GLY A 848 44.03 -20.44 -12.15
C GLY A 848 43.17 -21.19 -11.12
N ALA A 849 41.85 -21.11 -11.24
CA ALA A 849 40.85 -21.75 -10.38
C ALA A 849 40.47 -23.17 -10.83
N ASP A 850 40.07 -24.06 -9.91
CA ASP A 850 39.77 -25.46 -10.23
C ASP A 850 38.28 -25.82 -10.10
N GLY A 851 37.85 -26.79 -10.91
CA GLY A 851 36.51 -27.37 -10.87
C GLY A 851 35.43 -26.42 -11.39
N GLY A 852 35.37 -26.22 -12.70
CA GLY A 852 34.43 -25.30 -13.34
C GLY A 852 33.00 -25.65 -12.96
N GLY A 853 32.57 -26.86 -13.32
CA GLY A 853 31.27 -27.40 -12.90
C GLY A 853 31.26 -27.73 -11.42
N VAL A 854 32.10 -28.69 -11.01
CA VAL A 854 32.19 -29.19 -9.63
C VAL A 854 33.64 -29.22 -9.18
N HIS A 855 33.91 -28.75 -7.96
CA HIS A 855 35.19 -28.91 -7.29
C HIS A 855 34.97 -29.72 -6.02
N MET A 856 35.58 -30.91 -5.97
CA MET A 856 35.64 -31.75 -4.78
C MET A 856 36.98 -31.59 -4.07
N ASN A 857 36.99 -30.86 -2.96
CA ASN A 857 38.16 -30.85 -2.08
C ASN A 857 38.21 -32.12 -1.24
N ASP A 858 37.04 -32.56 -0.73
CA ASP A 858 36.82 -33.77 0.05
C ASP A 858 35.39 -34.30 -0.18
N GLY A 859 35.03 -35.43 0.45
CA GLY A 859 33.66 -35.96 0.48
C GLY A 859 33.36 -36.99 -0.60
N ALA A 860 32.08 -37.17 -0.93
CA ALA A 860 31.62 -38.18 -1.89
C ALA A 860 30.66 -37.61 -2.92
N PHE A 861 30.97 -37.78 -4.21
CA PHE A 861 30.10 -37.41 -5.32
C PHE A 861 29.72 -38.65 -6.13
N THR A 862 28.42 -38.91 -6.26
CA THR A 862 27.89 -39.98 -7.12
C THR A 862 27.08 -39.40 -8.27
N MET A 863 27.46 -39.74 -9.51
CA MET A 863 26.77 -39.34 -10.73
C MET A 863 26.18 -40.57 -11.43
N SER A 864 24.90 -40.51 -11.80
CA SER A 864 24.20 -41.63 -12.44
C SER A 864 23.00 -41.15 -13.29
N GLY A 865 22.28 -42.09 -13.90
CA GLY A 865 21.05 -41.80 -14.63
C GLY A 865 21.27 -40.87 -15.83
N SER A 866 20.53 -39.76 -15.86
CA SER A 866 20.51 -38.79 -16.97
C SER A 866 21.26 -37.49 -16.65
N ALA A 867 22.08 -37.48 -15.60
CA ALA A 867 22.84 -36.31 -15.17
C ALA A 867 23.78 -35.78 -16.26
N VAL A 868 23.93 -34.46 -16.37
CA VAL A 868 24.80 -33.80 -17.36
C VAL A 868 25.70 -32.73 -16.74
N ILE A 869 27.00 -32.76 -17.06
CA ILE A 869 27.95 -31.66 -16.79
C ILE A 869 28.52 -31.18 -18.13
N ASP A 870 28.22 -29.94 -18.51
CA ASP A 870 28.45 -29.45 -19.88
C ASP A 870 29.04 -28.04 -19.95
N ASN A 871 29.96 -27.80 -20.89
CA ASN A 871 30.44 -26.46 -21.25
C ASN A 871 30.98 -25.63 -20.07
N ASN A 872 31.67 -26.27 -19.12
CA ASN A 872 32.34 -25.60 -18.01
C ASN A 872 33.83 -25.40 -18.28
N SER A 873 34.42 -24.34 -17.72
CA SER A 873 35.81 -23.95 -17.96
C SER A 873 36.56 -23.64 -16.66
N ALA A 874 37.77 -24.19 -16.53
CA ALA A 874 38.63 -24.03 -15.34
C ALA A 874 40.13 -24.02 -15.67
N GLY A 875 40.96 -23.81 -14.65
CA GLY A 875 42.40 -24.11 -14.66
C GLY A 875 42.63 -25.61 -14.79
N PHE A 876 42.14 -26.41 -13.83
CA PHE A 876 42.07 -27.87 -13.92
C PHE A 876 40.64 -28.37 -13.68
N GLY A 877 40.26 -29.47 -14.33
CA GLY A 877 38.95 -30.09 -14.09
C GLY A 877 37.81 -29.21 -14.58
N GLY A 878 37.71 -28.97 -15.89
CA GLY A 878 36.68 -28.09 -16.46
C GLY A 878 35.28 -28.50 -16.01
N GLY A 879 34.94 -29.78 -16.17
CA GLY A 879 33.71 -30.36 -15.65
C GLY A 879 33.80 -30.64 -14.14
N LEU A 880 34.81 -31.42 -13.74
CA LEU A 880 35.02 -31.85 -12.36
C LEU A 880 36.50 -31.83 -11.99
N TYR A 881 36.84 -31.24 -10.85
CA TYR A 881 38.14 -31.40 -10.19
C TYR A 881 38.00 -32.22 -8.90
N ILE A 882 38.87 -33.19 -8.71
CA ILE A 882 38.90 -34.08 -7.53
C ILE A 882 40.26 -33.93 -6.85
N GLY A 883 40.29 -33.17 -5.76
CA GLY A 883 41.43 -33.02 -4.88
C GLY A 883 41.58 -34.23 -3.96
N ASN A 884 40.62 -34.42 -3.07
CA ASN A 884 40.44 -35.63 -2.26
C ASN A 884 38.97 -36.08 -2.29
N GLY A 885 38.70 -37.26 -1.72
CA GLY A 885 37.36 -37.84 -1.68
C GLY A 885 37.11 -38.92 -2.74
N ASN A 886 35.85 -39.34 -2.86
CA ASN A 886 35.44 -40.44 -3.71
C ASN A 886 34.45 -39.98 -4.78
N PHE A 887 34.81 -40.15 -6.05
CA PHE A 887 33.90 -39.93 -7.18
C PHE A 887 33.51 -41.26 -7.82
N THR A 888 32.20 -41.48 -7.93
CA THR A 888 31.63 -42.66 -8.58
C THR A 888 30.65 -42.25 -9.68
N MET A 889 30.87 -42.75 -10.90
CA MET A 889 29.98 -42.52 -12.04
C MET A 889 29.47 -43.85 -12.60
N THR A 890 28.16 -44.07 -12.56
CA THR A 890 27.49 -45.26 -13.13
C THR A 890 26.55 -44.91 -14.29
N GLY A 891 26.44 -43.63 -14.61
CA GLY A 891 25.58 -43.08 -15.66
C GLY A 891 25.77 -41.57 -15.80
N GLY A 892 25.07 -40.97 -16.76
CA GLY A 892 25.17 -39.54 -17.08
C GLY A 892 26.27 -39.22 -18.09
N THR A 893 26.46 -37.93 -18.38
CA THR A 893 27.40 -37.45 -19.40
C THR A 893 28.20 -36.23 -18.93
N ILE A 894 29.52 -36.25 -19.12
CA ILE A 894 30.41 -35.10 -18.93
C ILE A 894 31.02 -34.74 -20.29
N LYS A 895 30.69 -33.56 -20.84
CA LYS A 895 31.04 -33.19 -22.22
C LYS A 895 31.31 -31.70 -22.43
N ASN A 896 32.01 -31.34 -23.50
CA ASN A 896 32.35 -29.96 -23.91
C ASN A 896 32.98 -29.08 -22.82
N ASN A 897 33.50 -29.67 -21.76
CA ASN A 897 34.19 -28.93 -20.72
C ASN A 897 35.65 -28.69 -21.13
N SER A 898 36.26 -27.62 -20.64
CA SER A 898 37.60 -27.18 -21.02
C SER A 898 38.45 -26.83 -19.79
N ALA A 899 39.74 -27.12 -19.85
CA ALA A 899 40.70 -26.78 -18.81
C ALA A 899 42.03 -26.33 -19.43
N VAL A 900 42.69 -25.36 -18.81
CA VAL A 900 43.99 -24.84 -19.29
C VAL A 900 45.14 -25.81 -18.94
N GLY A 901 45.13 -26.36 -17.73
CA GLY A 901 46.19 -27.23 -17.19
C GLY A 901 45.99 -28.72 -17.43
N GLY A 902 44.78 -29.15 -17.82
CA GLY A 902 44.43 -30.55 -18.11
C GLY A 902 43.11 -30.98 -17.45
N GLY A 903 42.52 -32.06 -17.99
CA GLY A 903 41.28 -32.61 -17.47
C GLY A 903 40.09 -31.72 -17.80
N GLY A 904 39.90 -31.41 -19.08
CA GLY A 904 38.74 -30.69 -19.57
C GLY A 904 37.46 -31.31 -19.02
N GLY A 905 37.33 -32.64 -19.06
CA GLY A 905 36.25 -33.36 -18.38
C GLY A 905 36.49 -33.47 -16.88
N ILE A 906 37.48 -34.26 -16.49
CA ILE A 906 37.81 -34.55 -15.10
C ILE A 906 39.32 -34.36 -14.89
N CYS A 907 39.72 -33.71 -13.80
CA CYS A 907 41.08 -33.79 -13.26
C CYS A 907 41.03 -34.52 -11.92
N ALA A 908 41.71 -35.66 -11.82
CA ALA A 908 41.65 -36.53 -10.66
C ALA A 908 43.00 -36.69 -9.98
N ASN A 909 43.06 -36.32 -8.69
CA ASN A 909 44.20 -36.61 -7.82
C ASN A 909 44.03 -37.88 -6.98
N GLN A 910 42.87 -38.52 -7.09
CA GLN A 910 42.51 -39.78 -6.45
C GLN A 910 41.95 -40.75 -7.48
N ASN A 911 41.78 -42.01 -7.09
CA ASN A 911 41.10 -42.97 -7.95
C ASN A 911 39.64 -42.55 -8.18
N ILE A 912 39.14 -42.80 -9.39
CA ILE A 912 37.74 -42.59 -9.74
C ILE A 912 37.09 -43.92 -10.11
N HIS A 913 35.81 -44.10 -9.79
CA HIS A 913 35.11 -45.34 -10.08
C HIS A 913 34.13 -45.15 -11.25
N LEU A 914 34.31 -45.91 -12.33
CA LEU A 914 33.44 -45.88 -13.51
C LEU A 914 32.75 -47.23 -13.72
N GLY A 915 31.47 -47.19 -14.08
CA GLY A 915 30.71 -48.38 -14.41
C GLY A 915 29.48 -48.11 -15.28
N ALA A 916 28.82 -49.18 -15.72
CA ALA A 916 27.55 -49.15 -16.43
C ALA A 916 27.51 -48.10 -17.56
N ALA A 917 26.68 -47.07 -17.44
CA ALA A 917 26.43 -46.08 -18.49
C ALA A 917 27.28 -44.80 -18.38
N ALA A 918 28.38 -44.82 -17.61
CA ALA A 918 29.29 -43.69 -17.52
C ALA A 918 29.84 -43.29 -18.91
N TYR A 919 29.77 -41.99 -19.23
CA TYR A 919 30.13 -41.48 -20.56
C TYR A 919 30.77 -40.09 -20.50
N ILE A 920 32.02 -39.98 -20.94
CA ILE A 920 32.82 -38.75 -20.94
C ILE A 920 33.41 -38.56 -22.36
N PRO A 921 32.57 -38.25 -23.36
CA PRO A 921 33.03 -38.17 -24.75
C PRO A 921 33.81 -36.89 -25.00
N LEU A 922 34.91 -37.01 -25.75
CA LEU A 922 35.66 -35.86 -26.31
C LEU A 922 36.19 -34.86 -25.26
N ASN A 923 36.10 -35.23 -23.99
CA ASN A 923 36.70 -34.57 -22.84
C ASN A 923 37.66 -35.55 -22.19
N ASP A 924 38.80 -35.05 -21.77
CA ASP A 924 39.81 -35.87 -21.12
C ASP A 924 39.59 -36.01 -19.61
N VAL A 925 39.96 -37.19 -19.13
CA VAL A 925 40.14 -37.53 -17.72
C VAL A 925 41.64 -37.49 -17.45
N TYR A 926 42.08 -36.40 -16.83
CA TYR A 926 43.47 -36.22 -16.41
C TYR A 926 43.72 -36.97 -15.10
N LEU A 927 44.67 -37.90 -15.11
CA LEU A 927 45.05 -38.72 -13.96
C LEU A 927 46.40 -38.26 -13.44
N SER A 928 46.45 -37.70 -12.22
CA SER A 928 47.70 -37.31 -11.58
C SER A 928 48.50 -38.53 -11.10
N SER A 929 49.78 -38.33 -10.71
CA SER A 929 50.72 -39.41 -10.42
C SER A 929 50.16 -40.48 -9.48
N LEU A 930 50.07 -41.71 -10.01
CA LEU A 930 49.53 -42.94 -9.38
C LEU A 930 48.01 -43.09 -9.30
N SER A 931 47.22 -42.06 -9.61
CA SER A 931 45.75 -42.19 -9.70
C SER A 931 45.34 -43.10 -10.87
N ARG A 932 44.16 -43.72 -10.73
CA ARG A 932 43.62 -44.77 -11.61
C ARG A 932 42.12 -44.61 -11.80
N ILE A 933 41.62 -45.24 -12.86
CA ILE A 933 40.19 -45.48 -13.05
C ILE A 933 39.89 -46.91 -12.61
N GLU A 934 39.10 -47.09 -11.55
CA GLU A 934 38.56 -48.40 -11.17
C GLU A 934 37.28 -48.67 -11.95
N ILE A 935 37.25 -49.79 -12.67
CA ILE A 935 36.07 -50.29 -13.36
C ILE A 935 35.27 -51.15 -12.37
N ILE A 936 34.11 -50.65 -11.98
CA ILE A 936 33.25 -51.28 -10.97
C ILE A 936 32.10 -52.10 -11.58
N SER A 937 31.83 -51.94 -12.88
CA SER A 937 30.92 -52.77 -13.67
C SER A 937 31.16 -52.59 -15.18
N ASN A 938 30.68 -53.51 -16.01
CA ASN A 938 30.84 -53.42 -17.47
C ASN A 938 30.29 -52.10 -18.03
N LEU A 939 31.12 -51.41 -18.80
CA LEU A 939 30.81 -50.11 -19.40
C LEU A 939 30.04 -50.30 -20.71
N THR A 940 29.11 -49.40 -20.99
CA THR A 940 28.33 -49.41 -22.24
C THR A 940 28.83 -48.39 -23.26
N GLY A 941 29.46 -47.28 -22.83
CA GLY A 941 30.02 -46.24 -23.68
C GLY A 941 31.21 -46.70 -24.55
N ASN A 942 31.40 -46.06 -25.71
CA ASN A 942 32.54 -46.29 -26.60
C ASN A 942 32.91 -45.04 -27.45
N PRO A 943 34.04 -44.35 -27.19
CA PRO A 943 34.83 -44.50 -25.96
C PRO A 943 33.98 -44.08 -24.74
N ALA A 944 34.16 -44.77 -23.62
CA ALA A 944 33.61 -44.40 -22.32
C ALA A 944 34.29 -43.14 -21.77
N ALA A 945 35.62 -43.01 -21.96
CA ALA A 945 36.37 -41.79 -21.65
C ALA A 945 37.65 -41.68 -22.49
N VAL A 946 38.18 -40.47 -22.61
CA VAL A 946 39.54 -40.20 -23.09
C VAL A 946 40.44 -39.99 -21.87
N ILE A 947 41.54 -40.74 -21.73
CA ILE A 947 42.46 -40.65 -20.59
C ILE A 947 43.67 -39.80 -20.98
N THR A 948 44.00 -38.81 -20.16
CA THR A 948 45.26 -38.07 -20.20
C THR A 948 46.09 -38.43 -18.96
N PRO A 949 47.09 -39.33 -19.05
CA PRO A 949 47.96 -39.61 -17.91
C PRO A 949 48.91 -38.43 -17.65
N ASP A 950 49.29 -38.23 -16.39
CA ASP A 950 50.36 -37.32 -16.01
C ASP A 950 51.72 -37.69 -16.66
N ALA A 951 51.98 -38.99 -16.81
CA ALA A 951 53.18 -39.53 -17.41
C ALA A 951 52.84 -40.68 -18.38
N TYR A 952 53.16 -40.47 -19.66
CA TYR A 952 52.93 -41.47 -20.73
C TYR A 952 53.87 -42.67 -20.68
N SER A 953 54.97 -42.59 -19.92
CA SER A 953 55.95 -43.66 -19.75
C SER A 953 55.69 -44.56 -18.54
N ARG A 954 54.56 -44.42 -17.84
CA ARG A 954 54.31 -45.18 -16.61
C ARG A 954 54.08 -46.67 -16.89
N THR A 955 54.74 -47.51 -16.10
CA THR A 955 54.57 -48.98 -16.12
C THR A 955 53.41 -49.47 -15.27
N ASP A 956 52.90 -48.59 -14.40
CA ASP A 956 51.77 -48.85 -13.54
C ASP A 956 50.45 -48.77 -14.33
N PRO A 957 49.47 -49.65 -14.06
CA PRO A 957 48.16 -49.57 -14.68
C PRO A 957 47.52 -48.19 -14.47
N VAL A 958 46.80 -47.70 -15.48
CA VAL A 958 45.89 -46.54 -15.36
C VAL A 958 44.44 -46.98 -15.18
N LEU A 959 44.14 -48.25 -15.49
CA LEU A 959 42.89 -48.91 -15.14
C LEU A 959 43.11 -49.98 -14.06
N GLU A 960 42.12 -50.16 -13.21
CA GLU A 960 42.01 -51.29 -12.28
C GLU A 960 40.57 -51.82 -12.24
N GLY A 961 40.37 -53.01 -11.69
CA GLY A 961 39.05 -53.62 -11.59
C GLY A 961 39.11 -55.06 -11.12
N SER A 962 38.02 -55.54 -10.52
CA SER A 962 37.93 -56.91 -10.02
C SER A 962 37.69 -57.92 -11.15
N GLY A 963 38.23 -59.14 -10.99
CA GLY A 963 38.01 -60.24 -11.95
C GLY A 963 38.46 -59.90 -13.38
N THR A 964 37.57 -60.05 -14.35
CA THR A 964 37.83 -59.78 -15.78
C THR A 964 37.48 -58.36 -16.22
N LEU A 965 37.02 -57.48 -15.32
CA LEU A 965 36.46 -56.17 -15.70
C LEU A 965 37.41 -55.30 -16.53
N VAL A 966 38.70 -55.29 -16.22
CA VAL A 966 39.70 -54.57 -17.03
C VAL A 966 39.80 -55.18 -18.43
N GLN A 967 39.87 -56.50 -18.51
CA GLN A 967 40.02 -57.26 -19.76
C GLN A 967 38.80 -57.06 -20.68
N ASP A 968 37.61 -56.94 -20.09
CA ASP A 968 36.35 -56.76 -20.81
C ASP A 968 36.14 -55.31 -21.29
N ASN A 969 36.86 -54.32 -20.73
CA ASN A 969 36.55 -52.90 -20.94
C ASN A 969 37.71 -52.02 -21.40
N TYR A 970 38.97 -52.46 -21.39
CA TYR A 970 40.13 -51.60 -21.74
C TYR A 970 40.00 -50.94 -23.12
N ARG A 971 39.38 -51.62 -24.10
CA ARG A 971 39.13 -51.09 -25.46
C ARG A 971 38.09 -49.98 -25.53
N ARG A 972 37.34 -49.75 -24.45
CA ARG A 972 36.35 -48.66 -24.35
C ARG A 972 36.99 -47.36 -23.92
N PHE A 973 38.27 -47.34 -23.62
CA PHE A 973 38.99 -46.11 -23.34
C PHE A 973 39.89 -45.75 -24.52
N SER A 974 40.07 -44.45 -24.72
CA SER A 974 41.11 -43.93 -25.60
C SER A 974 42.12 -43.17 -24.75
N VAL A 975 43.37 -43.10 -25.17
CA VAL A 975 44.41 -42.30 -24.50
C VAL A 975 44.71 -41.11 -25.38
N SER A 976 44.83 -39.91 -24.81
CA SER A 976 45.30 -38.73 -25.51
C SER A 976 46.71 -38.96 -26.09
N ARG A 977 47.12 -38.15 -27.07
CA ARG A 977 48.45 -38.29 -27.68
C ARG A 977 49.49 -37.51 -26.89
N ASP A 978 50.71 -38.06 -26.84
CA ASP A 978 51.91 -37.33 -26.44
C ASP A 978 52.63 -36.83 -27.71
N GLY A 979 52.34 -35.58 -28.08
CA GLY A 979 52.76 -35.03 -29.37
C GLY A 979 52.28 -35.89 -30.54
N MET A 980 53.21 -36.51 -31.28
CA MET A 980 52.91 -37.38 -32.42
C MET A 980 52.80 -38.87 -32.05
N THR A 981 53.10 -39.24 -30.80
CA THR A 981 53.12 -40.64 -30.36
C THR A 981 51.73 -41.07 -29.90
N PRO A 982 51.13 -42.11 -30.52
CA PRO A 982 49.89 -42.68 -30.04
C PRO A 982 50.14 -43.61 -28.84
N TYR A 983 49.29 -43.50 -27.83
CA TYR A 983 49.24 -44.42 -26.70
C TYR A 983 47.89 -45.13 -26.66
N TYR A 984 47.90 -46.34 -26.11
CA TYR A 984 46.75 -47.22 -25.95
C TYR A 984 46.81 -47.90 -24.58
N LEU A 985 45.78 -48.68 -24.27
CA LEU A 985 45.73 -49.56 -23.12
C LEU A 985 45.86 -51.01 -23.55
N ASP A 986 46.65 -51.78 -22.80
CA ASP A 986 46.71 -53.23 -22.94
C ASP A 986 45.58 -53.93 -22.15
N VAL A 987 45.50 -55.26 -22.28
CA VAL A 987 44.51 -56.10 -21.58
C VAL A 987 44.61 -56.04 -20.04
N ASN A 988 45.73 -55.54 -19.51
CA ASN A 988 45.96 -55.37 -18.08
C ASN A 988 45.76 -53.91 -17.62
N GLY A 989 45.28 -53.03 -18.50
CA GLY A 989 45.03 -51.62 -18.17
C GLY A 989 46.28 -50.75 -18.08
N LYS A 990 47.41 -51.19 -18.66
CA LYS A 990 48.68 -50.44 -18.70
C LYS A 990 48.82 -49.67 -20.01
N LEU A 991 49.54 -48.54 -19.96
CA LEU A 991 49.87 -47.79 -21.16
C LEU A 991 50.81 -48.59 -22.07
N THR A 992 50.55 -48.56 -23.37
CA THR A 992 51.38 -49.19 -24.39
C THR A 992 51.34 -48.38 -25.69
N THR A 993 52.41 -48.45 -26.49
CA THR A 993 52.43 -47.89 -27.85
C THR A 993 51.97 -48.90 -28.90
N ALA A 994 51.77 -50.17 -28.50
CA ALA A 994 51.21 -51.19 -29.37
C ALA A 994 49.69 -50.99 -29.50
N SER A 995 49.20 -50.97 -30.73
CA SER A 995 47.76 -50.92 -30.98
C SER A 995 47.09 -52.18 -30.41
N PRO A 996 46.00 -52.04 -29.64
CA PRO A 996 45.32 -53.14 -28.98
C PRO A 996 44.57 -54.06 -29.93
#